data_AF-F5YLD2-F1
#
_entry.id   AF-F5YLD2-F1
#
_cell.length_a   1.000
_cell.length_b   1.000
_cell.length_c   1.000
_cell.angle_alpha   90.00
_cell.angle_beta   90.00
_cell.angle_gamma   90.00
#
_symmetry.space_group_name_H-M   'P 1'
#
loop_
_entity.id
_entity.type
_entity.pdbx_description
1 polymer ?
#
loop_
_entity_poly.entity_id
_entity_poly.type
_entity_poly.pdbx_seq_one_letter_code
_entity_poly.pdbx_strand_id
1 'polypeptide(L)'
;MAKQNAVYEPGELDRVRGKLGSLDPNEAKRMAQVLGGKVGVEKSETPPPPRPRTRTETVDVHVKGKSGSGGGNRSQPRRRPESPLPVDSEDEESLLRTVPKKPNPADDPTKPYRLSYWERTKMDRMAGSAEFDIKNPIQVLQSILSFFSRPADLVSSSFVKGRMNEYYKHIETLVTATRSLLPRNNVLRNERMKRISYPAYLILDLIRQWNIEKIASDLSRIQANPRSARVEDFQEILKIIYRPMFLMEQLDLENHIKEAYRLVYKILFIENPTEAQNKQQELLRNAVAAFGVIRRDIRFLLYPLLLKLLSDKFLTYNAFFTERRNRFITFIEATEADRLSPQSLLKDSEVTEEMVIGKKEGEEEENAADESIDESDLNDAEKKKRVVLEAERKALDRGLDTLETLFPKAGWDQISEFPDLFPYFSELLDLKKGYILIPATDPLQQVAVLTRILEELLFGLRYVNFTTVDQDGNPEDISEAMTSIMTNWHFYIDDAFGKEYLPRLDEYCHILDNPAESRSSPYAKRLLNEIHWIKRLYFLPYYRFEASSPPPFQKKEVTALYPEIRHLRKYLTAVAAGIEQGIKVGSPKENTRCDGIGNPWEPYIFQVPNPVSKRLDSLLGKKQTNASLIFYTLAVTVVLDNLVNDERSWAYNVDWTASFFRSVNNAGVTPVFGIDEKVDTEAIFKQSLKQKEEG
;
A
#
# COMPACT_ATOMS: atom_id res chain seq x y z
N MET A 1 48.26 -13.78 56.74
CA MET A 1 47.54 -13.02 55.70
C MET A 1 47.13 -14.00 54.61
N ALA A 2 45.84 -14.33 54.51
CA ALA A 2 45.35 -15.32 53.55
C ALA A 2 45.33 -14.73 52.13
N LYS A 3 45.93 -15.45 51.16
CA LYS A 3 45.94 -15.08 49.73
C LYS A 3 44.50 -15.00 49.21
N GLN A 4 44.11 -13.84 48.65
CA GLN A 4 42.85 -13.69 47.94
C GLN A 4 42.92 -14.46 46.62
N ASN A 5 41.92 -15.31 46.36
CA ASN A 5 41.82 -16.08 45.13
C ASN A 5 41.45 -15.15 43.96
N ALA A 6 42.27 -15.13 42.92
CA ALA A 6 42.02 -14.37 41.69
C ALA A 6 40.95 -15.12 40.85
N VAL A 7 39.76 -14.52 40.71
CA VAL A 7 38.59 -15.15 40.06
C VAL A 7 38.46 -14.75 38.58
N TYR A 8 38.96 -13.58 38.18
CA TYR A 8 38.67 -12.98 36.87
C TYR A 8 39.82 -13.12 35.86
N GLU A 9 39.45 -13.32 34.59
CA GLU A 9 40.39 -13.35 33.47
C GLU A 9 40.88 -11.93 33.10
N PRO A 10 42.09 -11.78 32.50
CA PRO A 10 42.66 -10.47 32.23
C PRO A 10 41.74 -9.61 31.35
N GLY A 11 41.37 -8.41 31.82
CA GLY A 11 40.55 -7.45 31.08
C GLY A 11 39.03 -7.67 31.14
N GLU A 12 38.54 -8.62 31.94
CA GLU A 12 37.09 -8.78 32.18
C GLU A 12 36.51 -7.63 33.01
N LEU A 13 37.19 -7.16 34.05
CA LEU A 13 36.65 -6.08 34.88
C LEU A 13 36.61 -4.76 34.12
N ASP A 14 37.59 -4.49 33.25
CA ASP A 14 37.61 -3.28 32.42
C ASP A 14 36.49 -3.27 31.37
N ARG A 15 36.13 -4.44 30.81
CA ARG A 15 34.96 -4.56 29.91
C ARG A 15 33.65 -4.35 30.64
N VAL A 16 33.51 -4.88 31.86
CA VAL A 16 32.30 -4.69 32.68
C VAL A 16 32.18 -3.22 33.12
N ARG A 17 33.29 -2.58 33.49
CA ARG A 17 33.35 -1.16 33.86
C ARG A 17 33.00 -0.23 32.70
N GLY A 18 33.39 -0.59 31.47
CA GLY A 18 33.01 0.15 30.26
C GLY A 18 31.51 0.13 29.94
N LYS A 19 30.76 -0.88 30.41
CA LYS A 19 29.31 -1.00 30.21
C LYS A 19 28.46 -0.32 31.30
N LEU A 20 29.03 -0.10 32.50
CA LEU A 20 28.30 0.44 33.66
C LEU A 20 28.34 1.98 33.77
N GLY A 21 29.05 2.67 32.87
CA GLY A 21 29.22 4.13 32.96
C GLY A 21 30.13 4.55 34.13
N SER A 22 30.50 5.83 34.19
CA SER A 22 31.38 6.36 35.24
C SER A 22 30.63 6.47 36.58
N LEU A 23 30.88 5.52 37.48
CA LEU A 23 30.40 5.55 38.86
C LEU A 23 31.35 6.35 39.76
N ASP A 24 30.79 7.25 40.58
CA ASP A 24 31.58 8.08 41.50
C ASP A 24 32.23 7.19 42.60
N PRO A 25 33.51 7.40 42.97
CA PRO A 25 34.21 6.52 43.90
C PRO A 25 33.59 6.46 45.30
N ASN A 26 32.86 7.50 45.70
CA ASN A 26 32.18 7.56 47.00
C ASN A 26 30.86 6.79 46.98
N GLU A 27 30.14 6.82 45.86
CA GLU A 27 28.92 6.05 45.65
C GLU A 27 29.20 4.56 45.56
N ALA A 28 30.28 4.17 44.87
CA ALA A 28 30.75 2.79 44.82
C ALA A 28 31.11 2.21 46.20
N LYS A 29 31.70 3.02 47.10
CA LYS A 29 31.98 2.61 48.49
C LYS A 29 30.72 2.44 49.32
N ARG A 30 29.70 3.29 49.12
CA ARG A 30 28.39 3.16 49.77
C ARG A 30 27.68 1.89 49.32
N MET A 31 27.65 1.62 48.02
CA MET A 31 27.03 0.41 47.47
C MET A 31 27.74 -0.86 47.95
N ALA A 32 29.08 -0.86 48.04
CA ALA A 32 29.83 -1.99 48.57
C ALA A 32 29.53 -2.29 50.05
N GLN A 33 29.27 -1.26 50.86
CA GLN A 33 28.85 -1.43 52.27
C GLN A 33 27.43 -1.98 52.40
N VAL A 34 26.50 -1.58 51.51
CA VAL A 34 25.10 -2.02 51.56
C VAL A 34 24.91 -3.41 50.98
N LEU A 35 25.65 -3.77 49.92
CA LEU A 35 25.45 -5.01 49.15
C LEU A 35 26.37 -6.17 49.56
N GLY A 36 27.30 -5.95 50.50
CA GLY A 36 28.03 -7.04 51.17
C GLY A 36 28.93 -7.93 50.27
N GLY A 37 29.56 -7.38 49.23
CA GLY A 37 30.41 -8.14 48.30
C GLY A 37 31.93 -8.00 48.53
N LYS A 38 32.70 -9.08 48.32
CA LYS A 38 34.18 -9.05 48.33
C LYS A 38 34.74 -8.67 46.96
N VAL A 39 35.73 -7.78 46.92
CA VAL A 39 36.43 -7.35 45.69
C VAL A 39 37.39 -8.46 45.22
N GLY A 40 37.23 -8.94 43.99
CA GLY A 40 38.15 -9.90 43.35
C GLY A 40 39.30 -9.20 42.60
N VAL A 41 40.40 -9.93 42.38
CA VAL A 41 41.64 -9.44 41.72
C VAL A 41 41.88 -10.22 40.43
N GLU A 42 42.31 -9.56 39.35
CA GLU A 42 42.60 -10.19 38.03
C GLU A 42 43.94 -10.95 38.01
N LYS A 43 44.07 -11.94 37.11
CA LYS A 43 45.33 -12.66 36.84
C LYS A 43 46.27 -11.82 35.94
N SER A 44 47.58 -11.85 36.20
CA SER A 44 48.59 -11.17 35.37
C SER A 44 48.86 -11.89 34.05
N GLU A 45 48.97 -11.15 32.94
CA GLU A 45 49.28 -11.68 31.60
C GLU A 45 50.68 -12.33 31.51
N THR A 46 50.76 -13.54 30.94
CA THR A 46 52.02 -14.18 30.55
C THR A 46 52.37 -13.88 29.08
N PRO A 47 53.62 -13.45 28.76
CA PRO A 47 53.98 -13.04 27.39
C PRO A 47 54.21 -14.24 26.43
N PRO A 48 53.89 -14.09 25.13
CA PRO A 48 54.03 -15.17 24.14
C PRO A 48 55.47 -15.31 23.57
N PRO A 49 55.85 -16.51 23.06
CA PRO A 49 57.19 -16.77 22.53
C PRO A 49 57.42 -16.23 21.10
N PRO A 50 58.68 -15.98 20.69
CA PRO A 50 59.00 -15.27 19.45
C PRO A 50 58.92 -16.16 18.20
N ARG A 51 58.49 -15.57 17.06
CA ARG A 51 58.39 -16.23 15.74
C ARG A 51 59.72 -16.16 14.94
N PRO A 52 59.98 -17.11 14.02
CA PRO A 52 61.23 -17.15 13.25
C PRO A 52 61.23 -16.18 12.06
N ARG A 53 62.43 -15.70 11.72
CA ARG A 53 62.72 -14.74 10.64
C ARG A 53 62.80 -15.43 9.27
N THR A 54 62.20 -14.83 8.24
CA THR A 54 62.59 -15.02 6.84
C THR A 54 62.88 -13.68 6.17
N ARG A 55 63.78 -13.74 5.20
CA ARG A 55 64.66 -12.69 4.69
C ARG A 55 64.13 -12.16 3.36
N THR A 56 63.93 -10.84 3.26
CA THR A 56 63.92 -10.11 1.97
C THR A 56 64.49 -8.71 2.20
N GLU A 57 65.65 -8.47 1.58
CA GLU A 57 66.38 -7.21 1.56
C GLU A 57 65.65 -6.18 0.68
N THR A 58 65.41 -4.98 1.20
CA THR A 58 65.17 -3.78 0.40
C THR A 58 66.22 -2.75 0.78
N VAL A 59 66.99 -2.33 -0.23
CA VAL A 59 68.09 -1.36 -0.12
C VAL A 59 67.53 0.05 -0.03
N ASP A 60 67.89 0.78 1.03
CA ASP A 60 67.56 2.20 1.20
C ASP A 60 68.53 3.08 0.40
N VAL A 61 67.99 3.87 -0.52
CA VAL A 61 68.71 4.97 -1.17
C VAL A 61 68.38 6.27 -0.44
N HIS A 62 69.34 6.78 0.30
CA HIS A 62 69.29 8.07 0.98
C HIS A 62 69.66 9.20 0.00
N VAL A 63 68.76 10.16 -0.21
CA VAL A 63 69.12 11.48 -0.77
C VAL A 63 68.96 12.53 0.33
N LYS A 64 70.09 13.17 0.65
CA LYS A 64 70.31 14.11 1.76
C LYS A 64 70.30 15.53 1.20
N GLY A 65 69.49 16.42 1.77
CA GLY A 65 69.56 17.87 1.52
C GLY A 65 68.38 18.62 2.16
N LYS A 66 68.52 18.98 3.45
CA LYS A 66 68.75 20.37 3.93
C LYS A 66 67.49 21.24 3.83
N SER A 67 66.74 21.43 4.92
CA SER A 67 66.96 22.39 6.04
C SER A 67 66.01 23.58 5.88
N GLY A 68 65.23 24.04 6.85
CA GLY A 68 65.09 23.66 8.26
C GLY A 68 64.09 24.57 8.98
N SER A 69 64.08 24.44 10.32
CA SER A 69 63.38 25.27 11.32
C SER A 69 61.87 24.99 11.45
N GLY A 70 61.31 24.56 12.59
CA GLY A 70 61.79 24.48 13.96
C GLY A 70 60.57 24.59 14.91
N GLY A 71 60.51 23.74 15.93
CA GLY A 71 59.56 23.80 17.07
C GLY A 71 58.22 23.09 16.81
N GLY A 72 57.77 22.07 17.54
CA GLY A 72 58.10 21.64 18.88
C GLY A 72 56.81 21.61 19.72
N ASN A 73 56.00 20.54 19.62
CA ASN A 73 55.31 19.94 20.76
C ASN A 73 54.47 18.70 20.42
N ARG A 74 54.53 17.74 21.35
CA ARG A 74 53.56 16.68 21.69
C ARG A 74 53.33 15.55 20.68
N SER A 75 54.06 14.48 20.96
CA SER A 75 53.73 13.08 20.69
C SER A 75 52.38 12.68 21.30
N GLN A 76 51.38 12.47 20.45
CA GLN A 76 50.31 11.48 20.66
C GLN A 76 50.26 10.55 19.44
N PRO A 77 50.03 9.23 19.64
CA PRO A 77 49.95 8.29 18.53
C PRO A 77 48.64 8.50 17.76
N ARG A 78 48.77 8.83 16.46
CA ARG A 78 47.65 8.83 15.50
C ARG A 78 47.09 7.42 15.36
N ARG A 79 45.94 7.16 16.01
CA ARG A 79 45.02 6.11 15.58
C ARG A 79 44.34 6.57 14.27
N ARG A 80 44.28 5.63 13.35
CA ARG A 80 43.56 5.65 12.07
C ARG A 80 42.09 6.07 12.30
N PRO A 81 41.53 7.07 11.60
CA PRO A 81 40.08 7.25 11.55
C PRO A 81 39.53 6.14 10.66
N GLU A 82 38.84 5.17 11.27
CA GLU A 82 37.88 4.34 10.55
C GLU A 82 36.70 5.24 10.16
N SER A 83 36.34 5.17 8.89
CA SER A 83 35.25 5.90 8.28
C SER A 83 33.91 5.49 8.91
N PRO A 84 33.04 6.44 9.32
CA PRO A 84 31.65 6.11 9.57
C PRO A 84 30.96 5.80 8.24
N LEU A 85 30.38 4.62 8.13
CA LEU A 85 29.36 4.30 7.13
C LEU A 85 28.14 5.19 7.39
N PRO A 86 27.44 5.71 6.36
CA PRO A 86 26.19 6.44 6.58
C PRO A 86 25.12 5.43 7.00
N VAL A 87 24.65 5.57 8.23
CA VAL A 87 23.41 4.97 8.72
C VAL A 87 22.34 6.03 8.49
N ASP A 88 21.41 5.76 7.57
CA ASP A 88 20.19 6.54 7.45
C ASP A 88 19.30 6.18 8.64
N SER A 89 19.26 7.10 9.60
CA SER A 89 18.32 7.13 10.71
C SER A 89 17.60 8.46 10.62
N GLU A 90 16.33 8.42 10.23
CA GLU A 90 15.39 9.53 10.40
C GLU A 90 14.21 8.95 11.18
N ASP A 91 14.15 9.28 12.47
CA ASP A 91 12.93 9.24 13.28
C ASP A 91 12.87 10.57 14.08
N GLU A 92 11.64 11.04 14.27
CA GLU A 92 11.18 12.06 15.22
C GLU A 92 11.36 13.56 14.86
N GLU A 93 10.38 14.12 14.13
CA GLU A 93 9.99 15.52 14.32
C GLU A 93 8.99 15.63 15.48
N SER A 94 9.55 15.79 16.68
CA SER A 94 8.87 16.42 17.80
C SER A 94 8.88 17.94 17.61
N LEU A 95 7.79 18.58 18.04
CA LEU A 95 7.49 20.01 18.03
C LEU A 95 8.68 20.90 18.44
N LEU A 96 9.50 21.34 17.48
CA LEU A 96 10.49 22.39 17.69
C LEU A 96 10.59 23.28 16.45
N ARG A 97 10.40 24.59 16.69
CA ARG A 97 10.53 25.73 15.77
C ARG A 97 11.43 25.46 14.56
N THR A 98 10.85 25.53 13.36
CA THR A 98 11.55 25.41 12.08
C THR A 98 12.61 26.50 11.92
N VAL A 99 13.87 26.12 12.09
CA VAL A 99 15.01 26.90 11.58
C VAL A 99 15.11 26.58 10.09
N PRO A 100 15.10 27.57 9.17
CA PRO A 100 15.19 27.29 7.74
C PRO A 100 16.51 26.57 7.43
N LYS A 101 16.42 25.37 6.82
CA LYS A 101 17.59 24.60 6.33
C LYS A 101 18.39 25.50 5.37
N LYS A 102 19.68 25.67 5.64
CA LYS A 102 20.58 26.43 4.75
C LYS A 102 20.58 25.76 3.35
N PRO A 103 20.47 26.53 2.26
CA PRO A 103 20.45 25.97 0.91
C PRO A 103 21.75 25.22 0.63
N ASN A 104 21.63 23.99 0.10
CA ASN A 104 22.78 23.15 -0.21
C ASN A 104 23.57 23.78 -1.36
N PRO A 105 24.83 24.21 -1.16
CA PRO A 105 25.62 24.86 -2.21
C PRO A 105 25.88 23.95 -3.43
N ALA A 106 25.71 22.63 -3.28
CA ALA A 106 25.83 21.66 -4.38
C ALA A 106 24.58 21.58 -5.29
N ASP A 107 23.44 22.15 -4.89
CA ASP A 107 22.21 22.23 -5.69
C ASP A 107 22.03 23.61 -6.36
N ASP A 108 23.05 24.47 -6.29
CA ASP A 108 23.03 25.77 -6.94
C ASP A 108 23.27 25.60 -8.47
N PRO A 109 22.31 25.94 -9.34
CA PRO A 109 22.44 25.76 -10.79
C PRO A 109 23.42 26.74 -11.43
N THR A 110 23.76 27.85 -10.75
CA THR A 110 24.67 28.87 -11.29
C THR A 110 26.14 28.49 -11.17
N LYS A 111 26.45 27.49 -10.34
CA LYS A 111 27.83 27.06 -10.07
C LYS A 111 28.20 25.80 -10.85
N PRO A 112 29.28 25.83 -11.65
CA PRO A 112 29.79 24.61 -12.26
C PRO A 112 30.28 23.67 -11.15
N TYR A 113 29.95 22.39 -11.29
CA TYR A 113 30.37 21.38 -10.34
C TYR A 113 31.46 20.49 -10.95
N ARG A 114 32.24 19.83 -10.09
CA ARG A 114 33.33 18.95 -10.51
C ARG A 114 33.14 17.59 -9.86
N LEU A 115 32.98 16.55 -10.68
CA LEU A 115 32.99 15.18 -10.17
C LEU A 115 34.37 14.85 -9.57
N SER A 116 34.32 14.30 -8.37
CA SER A 116 35.45 13.58 -7.76
C SER A 116 35.70 12.27 -8.51
N TYR A 117 36.95 11.80 -8.51
CA TYR A 117 37.34 10.52 -9.12
C TYR A 117 36.49 9.36 -8.58
N TRP A 118 36.32 9.27 -7.26
CA TRP A 118 35.55 8.20 -6.61
C TRP A 118 34.08 8.22 -7.00
N GLU A 119 33.49 9.42 -7.10
CA GLU A 119 32.09 9.59 -7.48
C GLU A 119 31.88 9.26 -8.96
N ARG A 120 32.82 9.66 -9.83
CA ARG A 120 32.81 9.26 -11.25
C ARG A 120 32.86 7.74 -11.41
N THR A 121 33.76 7.07 -10.69
CA THR A 121 33.88 5.61 -10.77
C THR A 121 32.62 4.90 -10.28
N LYS A 122 31.98 5.38 -9.20
CA LYS A 122 30.69 4.85 -8.73
C LYS A 122 29.58 5.03 -9.76
N MET A 123 29.43 6.23 -10.32
CA MET A 123 28.44 6.51 -11.36
C MET A 123 28.67 5.69 -12.61
N ASP A 124 29.93 5.50 -13.03
CA ASP A 124 30.29 4.69 -14.19
C ASP A 124 29.99 3.20 -13.98
N ARG A 125 30.26 2.69 -12.77
CA ARG A 125 29.91 1.32 -12.39
C ARG A 125 28.40 1.10 -12.42
N MET A 126 27.61 2.06 -11.93
CA MET A 126 26.15 1.99 -12.02
C MET A 126 25.69 2.01 -13.47
N ALA A 127 26.16 2.98 -14.27
CA ALA A 127 25.80 3.11 -15.68
C ALA A 127 26.17 1.88 -16.53
N GLY A 128 27.18 1.10 -16.12
CA GLY A 128 27.56 -0.15 -16.78
C GLY A 128 26.95 -1.43 -16.20
N SER A 129 26.03 -1.34 -15.23
CA SER A 129 25.28 -2.51 -14.77
C SER A 129 24.31 -3.01 -15.85
N ALA A 130 23.93 -4.28 -15.80
CA ALA A 130 23.10 -4.93 -16.82
C ALA A 130 21.72 -4.26 -16.98
N GLU A 131 21.21 -3.66 -15.89
CA GLU A 131 19.96 -2.92 -15.85
C GLU A 131 20.01 -1.71 -16.79
N PHE A 132 21.08 -0.90 -16.74
CA PHE A 132 21.19 0.34 -17.51
C PHE A 132 21.91 0.17 -18.86
N ASP A 133 22.97 -0.64 -18.91
CA ASP A 133 23.80 -0.91 -20.12
C ASP A 133 24.27 0.35 -20.88
N ILE A 134 24.32 1.49 -20.20
CA ILE A 134 24.74 2.78 -20.77
C ILE A 134 26.24 2.78 -21.06
N LYS A 135 27.03 2.05 -20.27
CA LYS A 135 28.48 1.93 -20.43
C LYS A 135 28.93 0.49 -20.62
N ASN A 136 29.90 0.30 -21.51
CA ASN A 136 30.53 -1.00 -21.69
C ASN A 136 31.47 -1.35 -20.53
N PRO A 137 31.67 -2.64 -20.19
CA PRO A 137 32.59 -3.07 -19.14
C PRO A 137 34.01 -2.51 -19.30
N ILE A 138 34.49 -2.38 -20.55
CA ILE A 138 35.79 -1.79 -20.87
C ILE A 138 35.84 -0.30 -20.49
N GLN A 139 34.76 0.46 -20.70
CA GLN A 139 34.68 1.88 -20.34
C GLN A 139 34.64 2.06 -18.82
N VAL A 140 33.96 1.15 -18.10
CA VAL A 140 33.97 1.13 -16.62
C VAL A 140 35.37 0.84 -16.09
N LEU A 141 36.05 -0.16 -16.66
CA LEU A 141 37.42 -0.50 -16.29
C LEU A 141 38.39 0.66 -16.57
N GLN A 142 38.25 1.33 -17.72
CA GLN A 142 39.02 2.54 -18.04
C GLN A 142 38.79 3.65 -17.02
N SER A 143 37.55 3.87 -16.55
CA SER A 143 37.26 4.86 -15.51
C SER A 143 37.90 4.54 -14.16
N ILE A 144 37.98 3.25 -13.80
CA ILE A 144 38.70 2.78 -12.60
C ILE A 144 40.20 3.04 -12.75
N LEU A 145 40.80 2.70 -13.89
CA LEU A 145 42.24 2.81 -14.10
C LEU A 145 42.72 4.25 -14.33
N SER A 146 41.83 5.18 -14.70
CA SER A 146 42.14 6.58 -14.99
C SER A 146 42.15 7.45 -13.73
N PHE A 147 43.08 7.19 -12.80
CA PHE A 147 43.21 7.95 -11.55
C PHE A 147 43.75 9.38 -11.79
N PHE A 148 44.68 9.54 -12.72
CA PHE A 148 45.37 10.81 -13.01
C PHE A 148 44.80 11.58 -14.22
N SER A 149 43.79 11.03 -14.91
CA SER A 149 43.19 11.65 -16.09
C SER A 149 41.65 11.51 -16.08
N ARG A 150 40.98 12.42 -16.78
CA ARG A 150 39.53 12.34 -17.03
C ARG A 150 39.30 11.77 -18.44
N PRO A 151 39.08 10.44 -18.58
CA PRO A 151 38.64 9.88 -19.86
C PRO A 151 37.34 10.55 -20.30
N ALA A 152 37.14 10.61 -21.62
CA ALA A 152 35.90 11.08 -22.19
C ALA A 152 34.73 10.23 -21.66
N ASP A 153 33.63 10.88 -21.24
CA ASP A 153 32.45 10.19 -20.73
C ASP A 153 31.60 9.65 -21.88
N LEU A 154 32.07 8.52 -22.44
CA LEU A 154 31.46 7.87 -23.60
C LEU A 154 30.29 6.96 -23.19
N VAL A 155 29.32 6.85 -24.09
CA VAL A 155 28.17 5.95 -24.01
C VAL A 155 28.43 4.71 -24.88
N SER A 156 27.83 3.57 -24.53
CA SER A 156 27.95 2.32 -25.30
C SER A 156 27.22 2.44 -26.65
N SER A 157 27.82 1.88 -27.70
CA SER A 157 27.17 1.85 -29.02
C SER A 157 25.92 0.96 -29.03
N SER A 158 25.83 -0.04 -28.13
CA SER A 158 24.66 -0.91 -27.97
C SER A 158 23.48 -0.12 -27.40
N PHE A 159 23.72 0.75 -26.41
CA PHE A 159 22.69 1.62 -25.85
C PHE A 159 22.15 2.60 -26.90
N VAL A 160 23.05 3.28 -27.62
CA VAL A 160 22.70 4.29 -28.65
C VAL A 160 21.85 3.71 -29.78
N LYS A 161 22.17 2.51 -30.27
CA LYS A 161 21.50 1.88 -31.42
C LYS A 161 20.36 0.92 -31.06
N GLY A 162 20.41 0.34 -29.87
CA GLY A 162 19.42 -0.61 -29.38
C GLY A 162 18.42 0.07 -28.45
N ARG A 163 18.81 0.22 -27.19
CA ARG A 163 17.91 0.65 -26.10
C ARG A 163 17.27 2.01 -26.32
N MET A 164 18.02 2.99 -26.83
CA MET A 164 17.44 4.31 -27.12
C MET A 164 16.35 4.29 -28.19
N ASN A 165 16.46 3.40 -29.19
CA ASN A 165 15.41 3.22 -30.20
C ASN A 165 14.17 2.56 -29.60
N GLU A 166 14.34 1.62 -28.69
CA GLU A 166 13.24 1.01 -27.93
C GLU A 166 12.51 2.05 -27.07
N TYR A 167 13.26 2.87 -26.32
CA TYR A 167 12.67 3.95 -25.51
C TYR A 167 11.96 4.99 -26.37
N TYR A 168 12.57 5.41 -27.48
CA TYR A 168 11.94 6.31 -28.44
C TYR A 168 10.64 5.74 -29.00
N LYS A 169 10.61 4.45 -29.36
CA LYS A 169 9.40 3.79 -29.91
C LYS A 169 8.22 3.86 -28.95
N HIS A 170 8.43 3.69 -27.64
CA HIS A 170 7.36 3.82 -26.66
C HIS A 170 6.82 5.26 -26.59
N ILE A 171 7.71 6.25 -26.59
CA ILE A 171 7.33 7.68 -26.58
C ILE A 171 6.60 8.05 -27.88
N GLU A 172 7.11 7.60 -29.02
CA GLU A 172 6.47 7.78 -30.33
C GLU A 172 5.08 7.15 -30.37
N THR A 173 4.92 5.93 -29.86
CA THR A 173 3.62 5.23 -29.79
C THR A 173 2.62 6.01 -28.95
N LEU A 174 3.03 6.50 -27.77
CA LEU A 174 2.19 7.33 -26.90
C LEU A 174 1.71 8.60 -27.62
N VAL A 175 2.65 9.33 -28.21
CA VAL A 175 2.40 10.65 -28.79
C VAL A 175 1.58 10.54 -30.07
N THR A 176 1.91 9.59 -30.94
CA THR A 176 1.15 9.33 -32.17
C THR A 176 -0.27 8.89 -31.87
N ALA A 177 -0.48 7.95 -30.95
CA ALA A 177 -1.82 7.52 -30.54
C ALA A 177 -2.63 8.70 -29.97
N THR A 178 -2.03 9.54 -29.14
CA THR A 178 -2.71 10.72 -28.56
C THR A 178 -3.03 11.77 -29.62
N ARG A 179 -2.11 12.03 -30.56
CA ARG A 179 -2.33 12.92 -31.71
C ARG A 179 -3.45 12.40 -32.63
N SER A 180 -3.60 11.09 -32.77
CA SER A 180 -4.68 10.46 -33.55
C SER A 180 -6.04 10.55 -32.85
N LEU A 181 -6.10 10.36 -31.53
CA LEU A 181 -7.33 10.45 -30.74
C LEU A 181 -7.83 11.90 -30.65
N LEU A 182 -6.92 12.86 -30.40
CA LEU A 182 -7.23 14.27 -30.24
C LEU A 182 -6.39 15.14 -31.21
N PRO A 183 -6.73 15.15 -32.52
CA PRO A 183 -5.92 15.85 -33.51
C PRO A 183 -6.10 17.37 -33.41
N ARG A 184 -5.03 18.12 -33.71
CA ARG A 184 -5.02 19.59 -33.57
C ARG A 184 -5.94 20.31 -34.57
N ASN A 185 -6.16 19.70 -35.73
CA ASN A 185 -7.01 20.25 -36.78
C ASN A 185 -8.51 20.18 -36.45
N ASN A 186 -8.93 19.34 -35.50
CA ASN A 186 -10.32 19.25 -35.09
C ASN A 186 -10.62 20.25 -33.96
N VAL A 187 -10.87 21.51 -34.32
CA VAL A 187 -11.15 22.60 -33.38
C VAL A 187 -12.36 22.29 -32.51
N LEU A 188 -13.43 21.74 -33.11
CA LEU A 188 -14.67 21.40 -32.42
C LEU A 188 -14.45 20.37 -31.30
N ARG A 189 -13.70 19.29 -31.57
CA ARG A 189 -13.38 18.28 -30.55
C ARG A 189 -12.50 18.84 -29.43
N ASN A 190 -11.54 19.71 -29.77
CA ASN A 190 -10.69 20.37 -28.77
C ASN A 190 -11.51 21.31 -27.87
N GLU A 191 -12.45 22.06 -28.43
CA GLU A 191 -13.35 22.93 -27.66
C GLU A 191 -14.34 22.14 -26.79
N ARG A 192 -14.91 21.05 -27.33
CA ARG A 192 -15.76 20.12 -26.55
C ARG A 192 -15.00 19.53 -25.37
N MET A 193 -13.78 19.05 -25.58
CA MET A 193 -12.96 18.50 -24.50
C MET A 193 -12.65 19.54 -23.43
N LYS A 194 -12.34 20.79 -23.82
CA LYS A 194 -12.13 21.89 -22.87
C LYS A 194 -13.39 22.22 -22.06
N ARG A 195 -14.57 22.18 -22.68
CA ARG A 195 -15.87 22.43 -22.01
C ARG A 195 -16.21 21.32 -21.02
N ILE A 196 -15.97 20.06 -21.40
CA ILE A 196 -16.27 18.90 -20.55
C ILE A 196 -15.27 18.83 -19.40
N SER A 197 -13.98 18.82 -19.69
CA SER A 197 -12.94 18.75 -18.67
C SER A 197 -11.66 19.45 -19.15
N TYR A 198 -11.50 20.70 -18.73
CA TYR A 198 -10.28 21.45 -18.95
C TYR A 198 -9.02 20.75 -18.41
N PRO A 199 -9.01 20.12 -17.22
CA PRO A 199 -7.81 19.46 -16.71
C PRO A 199 -7.43 18.21 -17.52
N ALA A 200 -8.41 17.40 -17.96
CA ALA A 200 -8.14 16.27 -18.84
C ALA A 200 -7.63 16.71 -20.22
N TYR A 201 -8.15 17.83 -20.75
CA TYR A 201 -7.61 18.44 -21.97
C TYR A 201 -6.13 18.83 -21.81
N LEU A 202 -5.75 19.48 -20.71
CA LEU A 202 -4.37 19.90 -20.46
C LEU A 202 -3.40 18.71 -20.43
N ILE A 203 -3.78 17.61 -19.78
CA ILE A 203 -2.98 16.38 -19.72
C ILE A 203 -2.72 15.85 -21.13
N LEU A 204 -3.78 15.69 -21.92
CA LEU A 204 -3.67 15.13 -23.26
C LEU A 204 -2.96 16.08 -24.22
N ASP A 205 -3.15 17.39 -24.08
CA ASP A 205 -2.45 18.38 -24.90
C ASP A 205 -0.95 18.39 -24.61
N LEU A 206 -0.55 18.25 -23.34
CA LEU A 206 0.85 18.15 -22.95
C LEU A 206 1.52 16.90 -23.55
N ILE A 207 0.84 15.74 -23.51
CA ILE A 207 1.33 14.51 -24.17
C ILE A 207 1.39 14.71 -25.69
N ARG A 208 0.39 15.37 -26.29
CA ARG A 208 0.32 15.65 -27.73
C ARG A 208 1.44 16.59 -28.21
N GLN A 209 1.84 17.53 -27.36
CA GLN A 209 2.90 18.51 -27.61
C GLN A 209 4.32 17.96 -27.45
N TRP A 210 4.47 16.72 -26.99
CA TRP A 210 5.78 16.09 -26.87
C TRP A 210 6.49 16.04 -28.23
N ASN A 211 7.67 16.65 -28.30
CA ASN A 211 8.41 16.85 -29.55
C ASN A 211 9.24 15.60 -29.90
N ILE A 212 8.56 14.59 -30.45
CA ILE A 212 9.19 13.34 -30.91
C ILE A 212 10.11 13.58 -32.12
N GLU A 213 9.80 14.57 -32.95
CA GLU A 213 10.59 14.90 -34.14
C GLU A 213 12.00 15.37 -33.78
N LYS A 214 12.12 16.20 -32.73
CA LYS A 214 13.43 16.64 -32.22
C LYS A 214 14.20 15.48 -31.59
N ILE A 215 13.54 14.58 -30.83
CA ILE A 215 14.21 13.39 -30.28
C ILE A 215 14.75 12.51 -31.42
N ALA A 216 13.96 12.25 -32.46
CA ALA A 216 14.38 11.46 -33.61
C ALA A 216 15.56 12.10 -34.35
N SER A 217 15.52 13.43 -34.56
CA SER A 217 16.60 14.17 -35.20
C SER A 217 17.89 14.11 -34.39
N ASP A 218 17.84 14.42 -33.09
CA ASP A 218 19.00 14.38 -32.20
C ASP A 218 19.56 12.96 -32.06
N LEU A 219 18.70 11.95 -31.95
CA LEU A 219 19.10 10.55 -31.88
C LEU A 219 19.79 10.09 -33.17
N SER A 220 19.27 10.49 -34.35
CA SER A 220 19.89 10.16 -35.64
C SER A 220 21.29 10.76 -35.79
N ARG A 221 21.49 11.99 -35.28
CA ARG A 221 22.79 12.67 -35.24
C ARG A 221 23.79 11.92 -34.36
N ILE A 222 23.37 11.44 -33.19
CA ILE A 222 24.22 10.64 -32.29
C ILE A 222 24.53 9.27 -32.91
N GLN A 223 23.53 8.65 -33.56
CA GLN A 223 23.66 7.35 -34.22
C GLN A 223 24.56 7.36 -35.46
N ALA A 224 24.79 8.53 -36.08
CA ALA A 224 25.75 8.67 -37.17
C ALA A 224 27.18 8.30 -36.72
N ASN A 225 27.55 8.65 -35.49
CA ASN A 225 28.85 8.33 -34.89
C ASN A 225 28.68 7.72 -33.47
N PRO A 226 28.18 6.48 -33.36
CA PRO A 226 27.73 5.91 -32.09
C PRO A 226 28.89 5.56 -31.14
N ARG A 227 30.11 5.40 -31.66
CA ARG A 227 31.30 5.09 -30.86
C ARG A 227 31.92 6.32 -30.19
N SER A 228 31.59 7.53 -30.67
CA SER A 228 32.05 8.79 -30.11
C SER A 228 30.97 9.50 -29.28
N ALA A 229 29.80 8.89 -29.12
CA ALA A 229 28.68 9.45 -28.37
C ALA A 229 29.08 9.70 -26.91
N ARG A 230 28.92 10.93 -26.45
CA ARG A 230 29.16 11.37 -25.08
C ARG A 230 27.85 11.50 -24.33
N VAL A 231 27.93 11.45 -22.99
CA VAL A 231 26.77 11.72 -22.13
C VAL A 231 26.19 13.12 -22.38
N GLU A 232 27.05 14.11 -22.68
CA GLU A 232 26.65 15.49 -23.02
C GLU A 232 25.75 15.57 -24.27
N ASP A 233 25.94 14.68 -25.24
CA ASP A 233 25.15 14.68 -26.48
C ASP A 233 23.66 14.35 -26.22
N PHE A 234 23.35 13.70 -25.09
CA PHE A 234 21.99 13.33 -24.69
C PHE A 234 21.23 14.43 -23.94
N GLN A 235 21.87 15.58 -23.65
CA GLN A 235 21.26 16.65 -22.86
C GLN A 235 19.89 17.08 -23.41
N GLU A 236 19.81 17.38 -24.70
CA GLU A 236 18.58 17.87 -25.32
C GLU A 236 17.48 16.79 -25.35
N ILE A 237 17.85 15.53 -25.62
CA ILE A 237 16.92 14.39 -25.57
C ILE A 237 16.34 14.25 -24.16
N LEU A 238 17.18 14.30 -23.13
CA LEU A 238 16.76 14.17 -21.74
C LEU A 238 15.84 15.32 -21.32
N LYS A 239 16.12 16.57 -21.73
CA LYS A 239 15.21 17.69 -21.47
C LYS A 239 13.82 17.43 -22.04
N ILE A 240 13.74 17.00 -23.32
CA ILE A 240 12.46 16.75 -23.99
C ILE A 240 11.72 15.59 -23.33
N ILE A 241 12.42 14.55 -22.88
CA ILE A 241 11.83 13.38 -22.22
C ILE A 241 11.34 13.73 -20.81
N TYR A 242 12.15 14.37 -19.98
CA TYR A 242 11.83 14.58 -18.57
C TYR A 242 10.91 15.77 -18.31
N ARG A 243 10.88 16.79 -19.19
CA ARG A 243 10.02 17.97 -18.98
C ARG A 243 8.54 17.59 -18.90
N PRO A 244 7.93 16.86 -19.84
CA PRO A 244 6.54 16.41 -19.72
C PRO A 244 6.28 15.55 -18.48
N MET A 245 7.21 14.65 -18.15
CA MET A 245 7.07 13.77 -16.98
C MET A 245 7.09 14.54 -15.66
N PHE A 246 7.90 15.60 -15.59
CA PHE A 246 7.95 16.49 -14.43
C PHE A 246 6.65 17.27 -14.25
N LEU A 247 6.11 17.82 -15.35
CA LEU A 247 4.85 18.58 -15.31
C LEU A 247 3.66 17.70 -14.88
N MET A 248 3.72 16.40 -15.18
CA MET A 248 2.70 15.41 -14.80
C MET A 248 3.05 14.59 -13.53
N GLU A 249 4.10 14.95 -12.79
CA GLU A 249 4.63 14.13 -11.69
C GLU A 249 3.61 13.88 -10.56
N GLN A 250 2.78 14.89 -10.25
CA GLN A 250 1.77 14.83 -9.20
C GLN A 250 0.49 14.10 -9.62
N LEU A 251 0.33 13.78 -10.90
CA LEU A 251 -0.85 13.12 -11.42
C LEU A 251 -0.77 11.61 -11.20
N ASP A 252 -1.86 11.01 -10.75
CA ASP A 252 -1.99 9.56 -10.66
C ASP A 252 -2.32 8.92 -12.03
N LEU A 253 -1.80 7.72 -12.28
CA LEU A 253 -2.00 6.98 -13.52
C LEU A 253 -3.46 6.55 -13.71
N GLU A 254 -4.11 6.04 -12.66
CA GLU A 254 -5.48 5.54 -12.73
C GLU A 254 -6.48 6.70 -12.74
N ASN A 255 -6.38 7.60 -11.76
CA ASN A 255 -7.40 8.63 -11.51
C ASN A 255 -7.33 9.83 -12.46
N HIS A 256 -6.17 10.12 -13.06
CA HIS A 256 -6.01 11.30 -13.91
C HIS A 256 -5.70 10.92 -15.36
N ILE A 257 -4.69 10.10 -15.58
CA ILE A 257 -4.21 9.84 -16.95
C ILE A 257 -5.16 8.89 -17.68
N LYS A 258 -5.50 7.75 -17.08
CA LYS A 258 -6.49 6.83 -17.67
C LYS A 258 -7.87 7.46 -17.78
N GLU A 259 -8.31 8.21 -16.77
CA GLU A 259 -9.59 8.94 -16.85
C GLU A 259 -9.60 9.98 -17.96
N ALA A 260 -8.53 10.75 -18.18
CA ALA A 260 -8.45 11.68 -19.32
C ALA A 260 -8.62 10.96 -20.67
N TYR A 261 -7.99 9.79 -20.82
CA TYR A 261 -8.12 8.95 -22.00
C TYR A 261 -9.53 8.35 -22.15
N ARG A 262 -10.15 7.91 -21.05
CA ARG A 262 -11.54 7.42 -21.01
C ARG A 262 -12.55 8.50 -21.44
N LEU A 263 -12.41 9.71 -20.93
CA LEU A 263 -13.23 10.86 -21.31
C LEU A 263 -13.15 11.16 -22.81
N VAL A 264 -11.94 11.14 -23.39
CA VAL A 264 -11.79 11.30 -24.85
C VAL A 264 -12.42 10.15 -25.61
N TYR A 265 -12.27 8.91 -25.15
CA TYR A 265 -12.92 7.76 -25.78
C TYR A 265 -14.44 7.89 -25.75
N LYS A 266 -15.03 8.37 -24.66
CA LYS A 266 -16.48 8.59 -24.56
C LYS A 266 -16.98 9.65 -25.54
N ILE A 267 -16.27 10.77 -25.68
CA ILE A 267 -16.59 11.80 -26.69
C ILE A 267 -16.55 11.19 -28.09
N LEU A 268 -15.51 10.42 -28.38
CA LEU A 268 -15.34 9.77 -29.67
C LEU A 268 -16.42 8.70 -29.95
N PHE A 269 -16.84 7.97 -28.92
CA PHE A 269 -17.89 6.96 -29.01
C PHE A 269 -19.24 7.60 -29.36
N ILE A 270 -19.54 8.76 -28.77
CA ILE A 270 -20.74 9.55 -29.09
C ILE A 270 -20.65 10.13 -30.51
N GLU A 271 -19.46 10.57 -30.96
CA GLU A 271 -19.27 11.09 -32.32
C GLU A 271 -19.43 10.01 -33.40
N ASN A 272 -18.82 8.83 -33.21
CA ASN A 272 -18.92 7.70 -34.14
C ASN A 272 -18.65 6.35 -33.44
N PRO A 273 -19.70 5.58 -33.07
CA PRO A 273 -19.55 4.34 -32.31
C PRO A 273 -18.74 3.27 -33.04
N THR A 274 -18.90 3.20 -34.36
CA THR A 274 -18.28 2.15 -35.20
C THR A 274 -16.78 2.35 -35.38
N GLU A 275 -16.33 3.59 -35.51
CA GLU A 275 -14.91 3.94 -35.60
C GLU A 275 -14.24 3.90 -34.22
N ALA A 276 -14.98 4.27 -33.18
CA ALA A 276 -14.51 4.23 -31.80
C ALA A 276 -14.14 2.81 -31.35
N GLN A 277 -15.01 1.83 -31.57
CA GLN A 277 -14.75 0.44 -31.18
C GLN A 277 -13.61 -0.21 -32.00
N ASN A 278 -13.58 0.03 -33.32
CA ASN A 278 -12.66 -0.71 -34.20
C ASN A 278 -11.23 -0.15 -34.27
N LYS A 279 -11.06 1.18 -34.16
CA LYS A 279 -9.73 1.82 -34.33
C LYS A 279 -9.26 2.55 -33.09
N GLN A 280 -10.14 3.32 -32.45
CA GLN A 280 -9.72 4.24 -31.39
C GLN A 280 -9.54 3.52 -30.04
N GLN A 281 -10.24 2.41 -29.80
CA GLN A 281 -10.05 1.57 -28.62
C GLN A 281 -8.64 0.95 -28.56
N GLU A 282 -8.08 0.54 -29.70
CA GLU A 282 -6.72 0.02 -29.76
C GLU A 282 -5.68 1.13 -29.50
N LEU A 283 -5.86 2.29 -30.12
CA LEU A 283 -5.02 3.46 -29.88
C LEU A 283 -5.02 3.89 -28.40
N LEU A 284 -6.17 3.83 -27.75
CA LEU A 284 -6.32 4.10 -26.32
C LEU A 284 -5.47 3.15 -25.47
N ARG A 285 -5.60 1.83 -25.72
CA ARG A 285 -4.84 0.80 -25.02
C ARG A 285 -3.33 0.98 -25.22
N ASN A 286 -2.91 1.26 -26.45
CA ASN A 286 -1.51 1.49 -26.79
C ASN A 286 -0.95 2.74 -26.09
N ALA A 287 -1.72 3.84 -26.04
CA ALA A 287 -1.31 5.06 -25.36
C ALA A 287 -1.14 4.85 -23.84
N VAL A 288 -2.12 4.25 -23.17
CA VAL A 288 -2.07 4.00 -21.72
C VAL A 288 -0.93 3.04 -21.36
N ALA A 289 -0.76 1.96 -22.13
CA ALA A 289 0.33 1.00 -21.91
C ALA A 289 1.71 1.66 -22.10
N ALA A 290 1.89 2.43 -23.19
CA ALA A 290 3.13 3.14 -23.47
C ALA A 290 3.45 4.16 -22.36
N PHE A 291 2.46 4.92 -21.88
CA PHE A 291 2.66 5.86 -20.78
C PHE A 291 3.11 5.16 -19.49
N GLY A 292 2.51 4.01 -19.15
CA GLY A 292 2.90 3.22 -17.98
C GLY A 292 4.36 2.77 -18.03
N VAL A 293 4.81 2.27 -19.19
CA VAL A 293 6.22 1.89 -19.41
C VAL A 293 7.15 3.11 -19.32
N ILE A 294 6.75 4.25 -19.88
CA ILE A 294 7.57 5.47 -19.84
C ILE A 294 7.76 5.95 -18.40
N ARG A 295 6.69 6.00 -17.61
CA ARG A 295 6.72 6.47 -16.22
C ARG A 295 7.50 5.54 -15.28
N ARG A 296 7.31 4.23 -15.42
CA ARG A 296 7.93 3.22 -14.54
C ARG A 296 9.37 2.91 -14.95
N ASP A 297 9.59 2.63 -16.23
CA ASP A 297 10.85 2.03 -16.70
C ASP A 297 11.76 3.09 -17.32
N ILE A 298 11.29 3.82 -18.34
CA ILE A 298 12.16 4.75 -19.11
C ILE A 298 12.68 5.90 -18.24
N ARG A 299 11.83 6.47 -17.37
CA ARG A 299 12.24 7.50 -16.39
C ARG A 299 13.36 7.02 -15.47
N PHE A 300 13.32 5.75 -15.05
CA PHE A 300 14.35 5.14 -14.21
C PHE A 300 15.59 4.77 -15.02
N LEU A 301 15.43 4.16 -16.20
CA LEU A 301 16.54 3.67 -17.01
C LEU A 301 17.43 4.80 -17.57
N LEU A 302 16.87 6.00 -17.78
CA LEU A 302 17.62 7.18 -18.22
C LEU A 302 18.25 7.99 -17.08
N TYR A 303 17.90 7.70 -15.82
CA TYR A 303 18.39 8.44 -14.66
C TYR A 303 19.92 8.53 -14.55
N PRO A 304 20.71 7.47 -14.82
CA PRO A 304 22.16 7.58 -14.72
C PRO A 304 22.78 8.64 -15.63
N LEU A 305 22.14 8.95 -16.77
CA LEU A 305 22.58 10.04 -17.64
C LEU A 305 22.31 11.40 -16.99
N LEU A 306 21.14 11.60 -16.38
CA LEU A 306 20.83 12.81 -15.62
C LEU A 306 21.77 13.01 -14.43
N LEU A 307 22.04 11.94 -13.69
CA LEU A 307 22.94 11.99 -12.54
C LEU A 307 24.33 12.50 -12.94
N LYS A 308 24.85 12.02 -14.06
CA LYS A 308 26.15 12.43 -14.60
C LYS A 308 26.18 13.85 -15.17
N LEU A 309 25.04 14.34 -15.64
CA LEU A 309 24.90 15.70 -16.18
C LEU A 309 24.65 16.76 -15.11
N LEU A 310 24.10 16.38 -13.94
CA LEU A 310 23.61 17.35 -12.95
C LEU A 310 24.19 17.22 -11.54
N SER A 311 24.83 16.10 -11.20
CA SER A 311 25.33 15.84 -9.84
C SER A 311 26.84 15.67 -9.76
N ASP A 312 27.42 16.23 -8.69
CA ASP A 312 28.82 16.08 -8.29
C ASP A 312 29.09 14.82 -7.46
N LYS A 313 28.02 14.21 -6.92
CA LYS A 313 28.04 13.05 -6.05
C LYS A 313 27.11 11.97 -6.56
N PHE A 314 27.50 10.72 -6.33
CA PHE A 314 26.64 9.57 -6.55
C PHE A 314 25.44 9.64 -5.60
N LEU A 315 24.25 9.68 -6.20
CA LEU A 315 22.98 9.68 -5.48
C LEU A 315 22.16 8.49 -5.96
N THR A 316 21.29 7.98 -5.10
CA THR A 316 20.26 7.02 -5.50
C THR A 316 19.15 7.74 -6.28
N TYR A 317 18.33 6.99 -7.02
CA TYR A 317 17.28 7.54 -7.89
C TYR A 317 16.40 8.58 -7.17
N ASN A 318 15.84 8.24 -6.01
CA ASN A 318 14.99 9.15 -5.24
C ASN A 318 15.80 10.32 -4.64
N ALA A 319 16.98 10.05 -4.08
CA ALA A 319 17.81 11.08 -3.47
C ALA A 319 18.23 12.17 -4.48
N PHE A 320 18.44 11.82 -5.75
CA PHE A 320 18.77 12.80 -6.78
C PHE A 320 17.66 13.84 -7.01
N PHE A 321 16.41 13.40 -7.12
CA PHE A 321 15.29 14.33 -7.36
C PHE A 321 14.96 15.20 -6.13
N THR A 322 15.44 14.82 -4.94
CA THR A 322 15.32 15.61 -3.71
C THR A 322 16.51 16.53 -3.49
N GLU A 323 17.74 16.02 -3.57
CA GLU A 323 18.97 16.76 -3.27
C GLU A 323 19.48 17.64 -4.43
N ARG A 324 19.11 17.33 -5.68
CA ARG A 324 19.52 18.07 -6.88
C ARG A 324 18.30 18.66 -7.61
N ARG A 325 17.24 18.96 -6.85
CA ARG A 325 15.95 19.40 -7.36
C ARG A 325 16.06 20.71 -8.14
N ASN A 326 16.74 21.73 -7.61
CA ASN A 326 16.81 23.04 -8.26
C ASN A 326 17.59 22.97 -9.56
N ARG A 327 18.68 22.19 -9.59
CA ARG A 327 19.44 21.91 -10.81
C ARG A 327 18.63 21.15 -11.84
N PHE A 328 17.88 20.14 -11.42
CA PHE A 328 17.02 19.38 -12.31
C PHE A 328 15.92 20.26 -12.93
N ILE A 329 15.23 21.07 -12.13
CA ILE A 329 14.18 22.00 -12.57
C ILE A 329 14.75 23.03 -13.56
N THR A 330 15.92 23.60 -13.25
CA THR A 330 16.60 24.54 -14.15
C THR A 330 17.02 23.86 -15.45
N PHE A 331 17.51 22.62 -15.38
CA PHE A 331 17.94 21.86 -16.55
C PHE A 331 16.80 21.58 -17.53
N ILE A 332 15.62 21.22 -17.04
CA ILE A 332 14.44 20.96 -17.88
C ILE A 332 13.74 22.24 -18.35
N GLU A 333 14.21 23.42 -17.93
CA GLU A 333 13.65 24.74 -18.28
C GLU A 333 12.15 24.84 -17.90
N ALA A 334 11.81 24.39 -16.69
CA ALA A 334 10.46 24.47 -16.12
C ALA A 334 10.47 25.18 -14.77
N THR A 335 9.31 25.61 -14.29
CA THR A 335 9.11 26.12 -12.93
C THR A 335 8.18 25.20 -12.13
N GLU A 336 8.20 25.29 -10.79
CA GLU A 336 7.27 24.51 -9.96
C GLU A 336 5.81 24.91 -10.19
N ALA A 337 5.56 26.16 -10.59
CA ALA A 337 4.23 26.67 -10.93
C ALA A 337 3.66 26.08 -12.23
N ASP A 338 4.51 25.55 -13.12
CA ASP A 338 4.06 24.94 -14.38
C ASP A 338 3.49 23.52 -14.18
N ARG A 339 3.62 22.93 -12.98
CA ARG A 339 3.16 21.58 -12.69
C ARG A 339 1.63 21.50 -12.69
N LEU A 340 1.10 20.44 -13.29
CA LEU A 340 -0.32 20.14 -13.22
C LEU A 340 -0.67 19.64 -11.82
N SER A 341 -1.58 20.35 -11.15
CA SER A 341 -2.11 19.94 -9.85
C SER A 341 -3.13 18.80 -10.03
N PRO A 342 -3.20 17.84 -9.09
CA PRO A 342 -4.23 16.80 -9.11
C PRO A 342 -5.60 17.46 -8.90
N GLN A 343 -6.42 17.48 -9.94
CA GLN A 343 -7.81 17.92 -9.90
C GLN A 343 -8.70 16.72 -10.20
N SER A 344 -9.81 16.59 -9.47
CA SER A 344 -10.80 15.56 -9.74
C SER A 344 -11.31 15.70 -11.16
N LEU A 345 -11.08 14.69 -12.00
CA LEU A 345 -11.67 14.63 -13.33
C LEU A 345 -13.11 14.14 -13.21
N LEU A 346 -13.99 14.66 -14.06
CA LEU A 346 -15.33 14.09 -14.25
C LEU A 346 -15.18 12.63 -14.60
N LYS A 347 -15.95 11.76 -13.94
CA LYS A 347 -15.94 10.33 -14.26
C LYS A 347 -16.73 10.09 -15.53
N ASP A 348 -16.42 9.01 -16.23
CA ASP A 348 -17.18 8.58 -17.42
C ASP A 348 -18.70 8.53 -17.18
N SER A 349 -19.15 8.21 -15.97
CA SER A 349 -20.58 8.19 -15.61
C SER A 349 -21.27 9.56 -15.57
N GLU A 350 -20.50 10.64 -15.45
CA GLU A 350 -21.02 12.01 -15.24
C GLU A 350 -21.12 12.81 -16.54
N VAL A 351 -20.48 12.35 -17.63
CA VAL A 351 -20.58 13.00 -18.95
C VAL A 351 -21.90 12.61 -19.62
N THR A 352 -22.85 13.52 -19.74
CA THR A 352 -24.11 13.25 -20.48
C THR A 352 -23.96 13.48 -21.98
N GLU A 353 -24.81 12.86 -22.80
CA GLU A 353 -24.83 13.12 -24.26
C GLU A 353 -25.13 14.60 -24.57
N GLU A 354 -25.89 15.27 -23.71
CA GLU A 354 -26.20 16.70 -23.82
C GLU A 354 -24.94 17.59 -23.66
N MET A 355 -24.01 17.23 -22.77
CA MET A 355 -22.73 17.94 -22.61
C MET A 355 -21.82 17.81 -23.84
N VAL A 356 -21.97 16.74 -24.62
CA VAL A 356 -21.14 16.44 -25.80
C VAL A 356 -21.74 17.05 -27.07
N ILE A 357 -23.07 17.08 -27.19
CA ILE A 357 -23.79 17.61 -28.36
C ILE A 357 -23.92 19.15 -28.25
N GLY A 358 -23.95 19.70 -27.03
CA GLY A 358 -24.06 21.13 -26.75
C GLY A 358 -25.48 21.66 -26.96
N LYS A 359 -26.15 22.08 -25.88
CA LYS A 359 -27.37 22.90 -26.00
C LYS A 359 -27.01 24.24 -26.64
N LYS A 360 -27.79 24.65 -27.66
CA LYS A 360 -27.84 26.03 -28.15
C LYS A 360 -28.26 26.92 -26.98
N GLU A 361 -27.53 28.01 -26.82
CA GLU A 361 -27.78 29.06 -25.83
C GLU A 361 -29.24 29.54 -25.86
N GLY A 362 -29.80 29.71 -24.67
CA GLY A 362 -31.13 30.23 -24.40
C GLY A 362 -31.36 30.21 -22.90
N GLU A 363 -30.84 31.26 -22.26
CA GLU A 363 -31.20 31.87 -20.96
C GLU A 363 -32.20 31.10 -20.07
N GLU A 364 -31.76 30.75 -18.85
CA GLU A 364 -32.32 31.30 -17.60
C GLU A 364 -31.46 30.82 -16.40
N GLU A 365 -30.92 31.78 -15.67
CA GLU A 365 -30.30 31.62 -14.35
C GLU A 365 -31.37 31.53 -13.24
N GLU A 366 -30.94 31.05 -12.07
CA GLU A 366 -31.62 31.09 -10.75
C GLU A 366 -32.68 30.00 -10.47
N ASN A 367 -32.26 28.91 -9.81
CA ASN A 367 -32.32 28.83 -8.34
C ASN A 367 -31.72 27.51 -7.83
N ALA A 368 -30.93 27.62 -6.76
CA ALA A 368 -30.52 26.49 -5.93
C ALA A 368 -31.64 26.17 -4.94
N ALA A 369 -32.33 25.03 -5.12
CA ALA A 369 -33.01 24.26 -4.07
C ALA A 369 -33.61 22.97 -4.68
N ASP A 370 -33.44 21.86 -3.96
CA ASP A 370 -34.01 20.52 -4.17
C ASP A 370 -33.66 19.79 -5.48
N GLU A 371 -32.68 18.88 -5.39
CA GLU A 371 -32.56 17.76 -6.33
C GLU A 371 -33.70 16.75 -6.12
N SER A 372 -34.89 17.07 -6.62
CA SER A 372 -35.81 16.04 -7.10
C SER A 372 -35.47 15.77 -8.56
N ILE A 373 -34.74 14.69 -8.81
CA ILE A 373 -34.46 14.21 -10.17
C ILE A 373 -35.79 13.84 -10.83
N ASP A 374 -36.15 14.55 -11.89
CA ASP A 374 -37.37 14.30 -12.66
C ASP A 374 -37.31 12.87 -13.25
N GLU A 375 -38.24 12.01 -12.83
CA GLU A 375 -38.26 10.58 -13.15
C GLU A 375 -38.57 10.28 -14.62
N SER A 376 -38.85 11.28 -15.46
CA SER A 376 -39.35 11.06 -16.82
C SER A 376 -38.27 10.62 -17.82
N ASP A 377 -36.99 10.89 -17.57
CA ASP A 377 -35.95 10.78 -18.62
C ASP A 377 -34.90 9.68 -18.37
N LEU A 378 -35.05 8.87 -17.31
CA LEU A 378 -34.19 7.70 -17.08
C LEU A 378 -34.65 6.50 -17.92
N ASN A 379 -33.72 5.88 -18.65
CA ASN A 379 -33.96 4.61 -19.34
C ASN A 379 -34.36 3.52 -18.32
N ASP A 380 -35.30 2.63 -18.66
CA ASP A 380 -35.87 1.63 -17.73
C ASP A 380 -34.79 0.76 -17.03
N ALA A 381 -33.65 0.56 -17.70
CA ALA A 381 -32.51 -0.17 -17.16
C ALA A 381 -31.74 0.60 -16.06
N GLU A 382 -31.67 1.93 -16.16
CA GLU A 382 -30.98 2.79 -15.18
C GLU A 382 -31.86 3.06 -13.96
N LYS A 383 -33.18 3.21 -14.16
CA LYS A 383 -34.17 3.23 -13.07
C LYS A 383 -34.07 1.96 -12.24
N LYS A 384 -34.07 0.79 -12.89
CA LYS A 384 -33.90 -0.51 -12.21
C LYS A 384 -32.59 -0.60 -11.43
N LYS A 385 -31.46 -0.16 -12.00
CA LYS A 385 -30.16 -0.16 -11.30
C LYS A 385 -30.14 0.76 -10.07
N ARG A 386 -30.74 1.95 -10.16
CA ARG A 386 -30.84 2.87 -9.00
C ARG A 386 -31.70 2.29 -7.89
N VAL A 387 -32.86 1.73 -8.24
CA VAL A 387 -33.76 1.08 -7.28
C VAL A 387 -33.05 -0.08 -6.56
N VAL A 388 -32.28 -0.89 -7.28
CA VAL A 388 -31.48 -1.97 -6.69
C VAL A 388 -30.42 -1.41 -5.74
N LEU A 389 -29.63 -0.42 -6.16
CA LEU A 389 -28.62 0.22 -5.32
C LEU A 389 -29.19 0.84 -4.04
N GLU A 390 -30.35 1.49 -4.14
CA GLU A 390 -31.02 2.08 -2.99
C GLU A 390 -31.55 1.00 -2.03
N ALA A 391 -32.09 -0.10 -2.57
CA ALA A 391 -32.52 -1.24 -1.78
C ALA A 391 -31.34 -1.91 -1.05
N GLU A 392 -30.18 -2.02 -1.71
CA GLU A 392 -28.96 -2.56 -1.09
C GLU A 392 -28.45 -1.67 0.05
N ARG A 393 -28.46 -0.34 -0.12
CA ARG A 393 -28.12 0.61 0.95
C ARG A 393 -29.07 0.49 2.14
N LYS A 394 -30.39 0.47 1.91
CA LYS A 394 -31.38 0.28 2.99
C LYS A 394 -31.20 -1.05 3.72
N ALA A 395 -30.83 -2.11 3.01
CA ALA A 395 -30.55 -3.41 3.61
C ALA A 395 -29.28 -3.38 4.47
N LEU A 396 -28.25 -2.66 4.03
CA LEU A 396 -27.02 -2.44 4.78
C LEU A 396 -27.28 -1.64 6.06
N ASP A 397 -28.00 -0.52 5.98
CA ASP A 397 -28.32 0.34 7.13
C ASP A 397 -29.08 -0.46 8.20
N ARG A 398 -30.11 -1.21 7.79
CA ARG A 398 -30.84 -2.12 8.69
C ARG A 398 -29.94 -3.21 9.28
N GLY A 399 -28.95 -3.68 8.52
CA GLY A 399 -27.97 -4.64 8.97
C GLY A 399 -27.10 -4.10 10.10
N LEU A 400 -26.62 -2.86 9.94
CA LEU A 400 -25.85 -2.13 10.95
C LEU A 400 -26.69 -1.82 12.19
N ASP A 401 -27.94 -1.36 12.02
CA ASP A 401 -28.88 -1.16 13.14
C ASP A 401 -29.10 -2.45 13.93
N THR A 402 -29.24 -3.57 13.23
CA THR A 402 -29.40 -4.89 13.86
C THR A 402 -28.16 -5.27 14.67
N LEU A 403 -26.97 -5.03 14.14
CA LEU A 403 -25.71 -5.25 14.87
C LEU A 403 -25.57 -4.34 16.08
N GLU A 404 -25.96 -3.07 15.99
CA GLU A 404 -25.93 -2.12 17.12
C GLU A 404 -26.94 -2.53 18.20
N THR A 405 -28.11 -3.06 17.83
CA THR A 405 -29.05 -3.61 18.83
C THR A 405 -28.54 -4.87 19.53
N LEU A 406 -27.83 -5.75 18.81
CA LEU A 406 -27.22 -6.96 19.38
C LEU A 406 -25.97 -6.64 20.20
N PHE A 407 -25.17 -5.66 19.77
CA PHE A 407 -23.88 -5.31 20.33
C PHE A 407 -23.78 -3.79 20.53
N PRO A 408 -24.53 -3.25 21.49
CA PRO A 408 -24.60 -1.82 21.72
C PRO A 408 -23.24 -1.25 22.13
N LYS A 409 -22.94 -0.04 21.64
CA LYS A 409 -21.70 0.71 21.84
C LYS A 409 -20.44 -0.01 21.34
N ALA A 410 -20.58 -0.99 20.46
CA ALA A 410 -19.42 -1.61 19.81
C ALA A 410 -18.86 -0.72 18.68
N GLY A 411 -19.64 0.25 18.18
CA GLY A 411 -19.22 1.19 17.15
C GLY A 411 -19.79 0.89 15.75
N TRP A 412 -20.90 0.16 15.63
CA TRP A 412 -21.45 -0.21 14.33
C TRP A 412 -21.99 1.01 13.56
N ASP A 413 -22.50 2.02 14.28
CA ASP A 413 -22.97 3.29 13.72
C ASP A 413 -21.87 4.05 12.96
N GLN A 414 -20.61 3.87 13.37
CA GLN A 414 -19.42 4.53 12.80
C GLN A 414 -18.42 3.50 12.28
N ILE A 415 -18.90 2.37 11.73
CA ILE A 415 -18.04 1.26 11.31
C ILE A 415 -17.00 1.65 10.24
N SER A 416 -17.29 2.68 9.44
CA SER A 416 -16.40 3.25 8.42
C SER A 416 -15.21 4.02 9.01
N GLU A 417 -15.29 4.45 10.27
CA GLU A 417 -14.19 5.11 11.00
C GLU A 417 -13.22 4.12 11.64
N PHE A 418 -13.40 2.81 11.41
CA PHE A 418 -12.58 1.73 11.94
C PHE A 418 -12.49 1.70 13.48
N PRO A 419 -13.64 1.57 14.18
CA PRO A 419 -13.65 1.39 15.63
C PRO A 419 -12.93 0.08 15.99
N ASP A 420 -12.22 0.08 17.13
CA ASP A 420 -11.54 -1.12 17.59
C ASP A 420 -12.53 -2.12 18.19
N LEU A 421 -12.85 -3.16 17.42
CA LEU A 421 -13.83 -4.17 17.84
C LEU A 421 -13.22 -5.20 18.78
N PHE A 422 -11.90 -5.36 18.82
CA PHE A 422 -11.27 -6.42 19.59
C PHE A 422 -11.57 -6.34 21.10
N PRO A 423 -11.44 -5.20 21.80
CA PRO A 423 -11.74 -5.11 23.24
C PRO A 423 -13.16 -5.56 23.58
N TYR A 424 -14.14 -5.18 22.75
CA TYR A 424 -15.54 -5.56 22.93
C TYR A 424 -15.77 -7.06 22.71
N PHE A 425 -15.21 -7.63 21.63
CA PHE A 425 -15.52 -9.00 21.23
C PHE A 425 -14.57 -10.07 21.79
N SER A 426 -13.43 -9.69 22.36
CA SER A 426 -12.40 -10.61 22.86
C SER A 426 -12.93 -11.62 23.87
N GLU A 427 -13.57 -11.14 24.94
CA GLU A 427 -14.18 -12.00 25.98
C GLU A 427 -15.53 -12.56 25.51
N LEU A 428 -16.27 -11.83 24.67
CA LEU A 428 -17.60 -12.24 24.23
C LEU A 428 -17.56 -13.45 23.28
N LEU A 429 -16.57 -13.55 22.39
CA LEU A 429 -16.47 -14.60 21.36
C LEU A 429 -15.27 -15.54 21.58
N ASP A 430 -14.62 -15.47 22.74
CA ASP A 430 -13.41 -16.24 23.08
C ASP A 430 -12.33 -16.18 21.98
N LEU A 431 -11.96 -14.95 21.59
CA LEU A 431 -11.03 -14.74 20.49
C LEU A 431 -9.61 -15.22 20.86
N LYS A 432 -8.98 -15.98 19.95
CA LYS A 432 -7.61 -16.48 20.12
C LYS A 432 -6.63 -15.31 20.30
N LYS A 433 -5.56 -15.51 21.07
CA LYS A 433 -4.56 -14.48 21.41
C LYS A 433 -4.06 -13.65 20.20
N GLY A 434 -3.81 -14.29 19.06
CA GLY A 434 -3.30 -13.59 17.87
C GLY A 434 -4.22 -12.51 17.30
N TYR A 435 -5.53 -12.53 17.61
CA TYR A 435 -6.48 -11.50 17.15
C TYR A 435 -6.08 -10.09 17.64
N ILE A 436 -5.40 -10.00 18.79
CA ILE A 436 -4.97 -8.72 19.37
C ILE A 436 -3.98 -7.97 18.47
N LEU A 437 -3.22 -8.70 17.66
CA LEU A 437 -2.19 -8.14 16.78
C LEU A 437 -2.79 -7.46 15.55
N ILE A 438 -4.08 -7.65 15.28
CA ILE A 438 -4.75 -7.02 14.16
C ILE A 438 -5.12 -5.58 14.57
N PRO A 439 -4.67 -4.57 13.81
CA PRO A 439 -4.96 -3.18 14.13
C PRO A 439 -6.42 -2.86 13.80
N ALA A 440 -7.02 -1.89 14.52
CA ALA A 440 -8.40 -1.47 14.31
C ALA A 440 -8.64 -0.94 12.88
N THR A 441 -7.64 -0.25 12.32
CA THR A 441 -7.63 0.27 10.95
C THR A 441 -7.60 -0.82 9.87
N ASP A 442 -7.36 -2.08 10.24
CA ASP A 442 -7.38 -3.19 9.29
C ASP A 442 -8.82 -3.73 9.15
N PRO A 443 -9.44 -3.67 7.96
CA PRO A 443 -10.77 -4.24 7.72
C PRO A 443 -10.87 -5.73 8.04
N LEU A 444 -9.75 -6.46 8.07
CA LEU A 444 -9.72 -7.87 8.46
C LEU A 444 -10.20 -8.08 9.90
N GLN A 445 -10.03 -7.10 10.80
CA GLN A 445 -10.58 -7.17 12.15
C GLN A 445 -12.11 -7.27 12.11
N GLN A 446 -12.76 -6.40 11.32
CA GLN A 446 -14.21 -6.38 11.14
C GLN A 446 -14.70 -7.67 10.48
N VAL A 447 -14.02 -8.13 9.42
CA VAL A 447 -14.33 -9.41 8.75
C VAL A 447 -14.26 -10.57 9.74
N ALA A 448 -13.20 -10.65 10.55
CA ALA A 448 -13.01 -11.77 11.48
C ALA A 448 -14.07 -11.80 12.58
N VAL A 449 -14.43 -10.63 13.14
CA VAL A 449 -15.51 -10.50 14.14
C VAL A 449 -16.86 -10.87 13.55
N LEU A 450 -17.23 -10.32 12.39
CA LEU A 450 -18.50 -10.64 11.72
C LEU A 450 -18.59 -12.12 11.33
N THR A 451 -17.49 -12.72 10.89
CA THR A 451 -17.43 -14.16 10.55
C THR A 451 -17.67 -15.04 11.79
N ARG A 452 -17.17 -14.63 12.97
CA ARG A 452 -17.43 -15.30 14.26
C ARG A 452 -18.87 -15.09 14.76
N ILE A 453 -19.41 -13.89 14.64
CA ILE A 453 -20.83 -13.64 14.96
C ILE A 453 -21.72 -14.54 14.09
N LEU A 454 -21.40 -14.65 12.79
CA LEU A 454 -22.16 -15.48 11.86
C LEU A 454 -22.04 -16.97 12.17
N GLU A 455 -20.86 -17.45 12.60
CA GLU A 455 -20.68 -18.82 13.09
C GLU A 455 -21.66 -19.15 14.22
N GLU A 456 -21.80 -18.25 15.19
CA GLU A 456 -22.71 -18.43 16.32
C GLU A 456 -24.17 -18.51 15.88
N LEU A 457 -24.57 -17.72 14.88
CA LEU A 457 -25.93 -17.77 14.30
C LEU A 457 -26.16 -19.03 13.47
N LEU A 458 -25.15 -19.48 12.72
CA LEU A 458 -25.21 -20.69 11.90
C LEU A 458 -25.44 -21.96 12.74
N PHE A 459 -25.01 -22.00 14.00
CA PHE A 459 -25.36 -23.11 14.90
C PHE A 459 -26.87 -23.26 15.12
N GLY A 460 -27.60 -22.14 15.18
CA GLY A 460 -29.06 -22.17 15.28
C GLY A 460 -29.73 -22.57 13.96
N LEU A 461 -29.16 -22.16 12.83
CA LEU A 461 -29.69 -22.50 11.50
C LEU A 461 -29.61 -23.99 11.16
N ARG A 462 -28.79 -24.79 11.87
CA ARG A 462 -28.74 -26.24 11.69
C ARG A 462 -30.05 -26.97 11.98
N TYR A 463 -30.95 -26.36 12.76
CA TYR A 463 -32.28 -26.92 13.09
C TYR A 463 -33.41 -26.35 12.23
N VAL A 464 -33.06 -25.51 11.26
CA VAL A 464 -34.00 -24.95 10.30
C VAL A 464 -34.14 -25.90 9.12
N ASN A 465 -35.38 -26.25 8.80
CA ASN A 465 -35.69 -27.10 7.66
C ASN A 465 -35.75 -26.25 6.39
N PHE A 466 -34.63 -26.08 5.71
CA PHE A 466 -34.58 -25.41 4.41
C PHE A 466 -35.26 -26.26 3.34
N THR A 467 -36.01 -25.61 2.45
CA THR A 467 -36.76 -26.25 1.35
C THR A 467 -36.49 -25.54 0.02
N THR A 468 -37.21 -25.91 -1.03
CA THR A 468 -37.04 -25.31 -2.36
C THR A 468 -37.38 -23.82 -2.37
N VAL A 469 -36.57 -23.03 -3.05
CA VAL A 469 -36.85 -21.62 -3.34
C VAL A 469 -37.04 -21.44 -4.84
N ASP A 470 -38.09 -20.73 -5.24
CA ASP A 470 -38.27 -20.31 -6.63
C ASP A 470 -37.54 -19.00 -6.87
N GLN A 471 -36.47 -19.05 -7.67
CA GLN A 471 -35.78 -17.86 -8.15
C GLN A 471 -35.94 -17.77 -9.66
N ASP A 472 -36.59 -16.70 -10.13
CA ASP A 472 -36.78 -16.41 -11.55
C ASP A 472 -37.44 -17.55 -12.36
N GLY A 473 -38.29 -18.37 -11.71
CA GLY A 473 -39.03 -19.47 -12.34
C GLY A 473 -38.32 -20.82 -12.34
N ASN A 474 -37.19 -20.95 -11.64
CA ASN A 474 -36.48 -22.21 -11.45
C ASN A 474 -36.47 -22.61 -9.96
N PRO A 475 -37.14 -23.70 -9.56
CA PRO A 475 -37.09 -24.20 -8.19
C PRO A 475 -35.72 -24.86 -7.91
N GLU A 476 -34.94 -24.28 -7.01
CA GLU A 476 -33.66 -24.80 -6.52
C GLU A 476 -33.85 -25.33 -5.09
N ASP A 477 -33.42 -26.57 -4.81
CA ASP A 477 -33.35 -27.07 -3.42
C ASP A 477 -32.06 -26.56 -2.76
N ILE A 478 -32.23 -25.67 -1.79
CA ILE A 478 -31.10 -25.00 -1.12
C ILE A 478 -30.61 -25.76 0.12
N SER A 479 -31.25 -26.87 0.50
CA SER A 479 -30.95 -27.59 1.74
C SER A 479 -29.51 -28.14 1.78
N GLU A 480 -29.07 -28.78 0.70
CA GLU A 480 -27.70 -29.32 0.57
C GLU A 480 -26.67 -28.19 0.54
N ALA A 481 -26.95 -27.11 -0.20
CA ALA A 481 -26.06 -25.96 -0.30
C ALA A 481 -25.88 -25.25 1.04
N MET A 482 -26.97 -24.98 1.77
CA MET A 482 -26.93 -24.39 3.11
C MET A 482 -26.19 -25.29 4.10
N THR A 483 -26.42 -26.61 4.05
CA THR A 483 -25.73 -27.58 4.90
C THR A 483 -24.22 -27.61 4.62
N SER A 484 -23.83 -27.53 3.35
CA SER A 484 -22.43 -27.43 2.94
C SER A 484 -21.76 -26.16 3.47
N ILE A 485 -22.40 -24.99 3.30
CA ILE A 485 -21.89 -23.71 3.82
C ILE A 485 -21.71 -23.78 5.35
N MET A 486 -22.74 -24.23 6.07
CA MET A 486 -22.70 -24.36 7.54
C MET A 486 -21.62 -25.33 8.02
N THR A 487 -21.39 -26.41 7.28
CA THR A 487 -20.36 -27.41 7.61
C THR A 487 -18.98 -26.85 7.35
N ASN A 488 -18.77 -26.15 6.23
CA ASN A 488 -17.45 -25.65 5.84
C ASN A 488 -17.04 -24.35 6.57
N TRP A 489 -17.98 -23.67 7.24
CA TRP A 489 -17.73 -22.37 7.86
C TRP A 489 -16.53 -22.35 8.83
N HIS A 490 -16.39 -23.41 9.63
CA HIS A 490 -15.31 -23.54 10.62
C HIS A 490 -13.91 -23.57 9.97
N PHE A 491 -13.78 -24.03 8.71
CA PHE A 491 -12.48 -24.04 8.01
C PHE A 491 -11.95 -22.62 7.77
N TYR A 492 -12.81 -21.63 7.53
CA TYR A 492 -12.36 -20.24 7.38
C TYR A 492 -11.79 -19.68 8.67
N ILE A 493 -12.40 -20.07 9.78
CA ILE A 493 -12.13 -19.52 11.11
C ILE A 493 -10.94 -20.22 11.76
N ASP A 494 -10.92 -21.55 11.76
CA ASP A 494 -9.90 -22.34 12.44
C ASP A 494 -8.70 -22.63 11.55
N ASP A 495 -8.90 -22.94 10.27
CA ASP A 495 -7.81 -23.29 9.37
C ASP A 495 -7.23 -22.04 8.69
N ALA A 496 -8.00 -21.37 7.83
CA ALA A 496 -7.50 -20.22 7.05
C ALA A 496 -7.08 -19.05 7.95
N PHE A 497 -7.88 -18.73 8.97
CA PHE A 497 -7.56 -17.63 9.88
C PHE A 497 -6.71 -18.11 11.06
N GLY A 498 -7.20 -19.10 11.80
CA GLY A 498 -6.62 -19.54 13.06
C GLY A 498 -5.26 -20.25 12.96
N LYS A 499 -5.08 -21.14 11.98
CA LYS A 499 -3.84 -21.91 11.79
C LYS A 499 -2.90 -21.27 10.79
N GLU A 500 -3.42 -20.53 9.80
CA GLU A 500 -2.59 -19.97 8.74
C GLU A 500 -2.27 -18.48 8.96
N TYR A 501 -3.28 -17.62 9.11
CA TYR A 501 -3.07 -16.18 9.20
C TYR A 501 -2.46 -15.75 10.55
N LEU A 502 -3.13 -16.06 11.66
CA LEU A 502 -2.74 -15.56 12.99
C LEU A 502 -1.34 -16.00 13.44
N PRO A 503 -0.92 -17.27 13.29
CA PRO A 503 0.41 -17.68 13.76
C PRO A 503 1.54 -17.02 12.97
N ARG A 504 1.33 -16.74 11.68
CA ARG A 504 2.29 -16.02 10.85
C ARG A 504 2.40 -14.55 11.25
N LEU A 505 1.26 -13.92 11.58
CA LEU A 505 1.25 -12.55 12.09
C LEU A 505 1.96 -12.45 13.44
N ASP A 506 1.72 -13.40 14.33
CA ASP A 506 2.37 -13.51 15.64
C ASP A 506 3.89 -13.71 15.51
N GLU A 507 4.31 -14.66 14.66
CA GLU A 507 5.72 -14.88 14.34
C GLU A 507 6.37 -13.63 13.73
N TYR A 508 5.68 -12.95 12.82
CA TYR A 508 6.16 -11.69 12.24
C TYR A 508 6.35 -10.61 13.30
N CYS A 509 5.39 -10.43 14.21
CA CYS A 509 5.50 -9.46 15.30
C CYS A 509 6.67 -9.80 16.24
N HIS A 510 6.87 -11.07 16.60
CA HIS A 510 8.02 -11.50 17.41
C HIS A 510 9.37 -11.32 16.69
N ILE A 511 9.43 -11.40 15.36
CA ILE A 511 10.63 -11.05 14.59
C ILE A 511 10.92 -9.54 14.69
N LEU A 512 9.89 -8.70 14.73
CA LEU A 512 10.04 -7.25 14.84
C LEU A 512 10.48 -6.79 16.23
N ASP A 513 10.14 -7.54 17.29
CA ASP A 513 10.65 -7.31 18.66
C ASP A 513 12.14 -7.63 18.81
N ASN A 514 12.66 -8.48 17.94
CA ASN A 514 14.07 -8.85 17.90
C ASN A 514 14.94 -7.74 17.24
N PRO A 515 16.28 -7.80 17.33
CA PRO A 515 17.17 -6.74 16.85
C PRO A 515 16.91 -6.33 15.39
N ALA A 516 17.18 -5.06 15.05
CA ALA A 516 16.83 -4.44 13.76
C ALA A 516 17.28 -5.23 12.51
N GLU A 517 18.36 -6.02 12.59
CA GLU A 517 18.84 -6.89 11.52
C GLU A 517 17.77 -7.92 11.09
N SER A 518 16.98 -8.43 12.03
CA SER A 518 15.90 -9.40 11.80
C SER A 518 14.78 -8.85 10.93
N ARG A 519 14.50 -7.53 11.03
CA ARG A 519 13.45 -6.83 10.26
C ARG A 519 13.75 -6.77 8.77
N SER A 520 15.03 -6.67 8.42
CA SER A 520 15.49 -6.63 7.02
C SER A 520 15.70 -8.02 6.41
N SER A 521 15.54 -9.07 7.21
CA SER A 521 15.85 -10.44 6.80
C SER A 521 14.98 -10.89 5.62
N PRO A 522 15.52 -11.75 4.72
CA PRO A 522 14.73 -12.31 3.62
C PRO A 522 13.55 -13.15 4.14
N TYR A 523 13.69 -13.72 5.34
CA TYR A 523 12.63 -14.47 6.02
C TYR A 523 11.47 -13.57 6.44
N ALA A 524 11.74 -12.43 7.10
CA ALA A 524 10.72 -11.45 7.48
C ALA A 524 9.95 -10.93 6.26
N LYS A 525 10.66 -10.61 5.17
CA LYS A 525 10.05 -10.16 3.91
C LYS A 525 9.15 -11.22 3.28
N ARG A 526 9.59 -12.48 3.29
CA ARG A 526 8.80 -13.61 2.81
C ARG A 526 7.53 -13.80 3.65
N LEU A 527 7.67 -13.77 4.97
CA LEU A 527 6.55 -13.95 5.90
C LEU A 527 5.51 -12.83 5.75
N LEU A 528 5.95 -11.58 5.63
CA LEU A 528 5.08 -10.44 5.34
C LEU A 528 4.31 -10.62 4.02
N ASN A 529 5.00 -11.02 2.95
CA ASN A 529 4.37 -11.29 1.66
C ASN A 529 3.37 -12.46 1.76
N GLU A 530 3.66 -13.51 2.54
CA GLU A 530 2.72 -14.61 2.81
C GLU A 530 1.43 -14.11 3.47
N ILE A 531 1.54 -13.28 4.50
CA ILE A 531 0.38 -12.76 5.23
C ILE A 531 -0.50 -11.89 4.31
N HIS A 532 0.10 -11.01 3.49
CA HIS A 532 -0.64 -10.22 2.50
C HIS A 532 -1.38 -11.09 1.49
N TRP A 533 -0.74 -12.16 0.98
CA TRP A 533 -1.38 -13.08 0.05
C TRP A 533 -2.51 -13.87 0.69
N ILE A 534 -2.36 -14.34 1.93
CA ILE A 534 -3.44 -15.02 2.67
C ILE A 534 -4.64 -14.09 2.82
N LYS A 535 -4.41 -12.85 3.26
CA LYS A 535 -5.45 -11.82 3.40
C LYS A 535 -6.20 -11.60 2.10
N ARG A 536 -5.49 -11.43 0.98
CA ARG A 536 -6.09 -11.20 -0.34
C ARG A 536 -6.84 -12.40 -0.90
N LEU A 537 -6.27 -13.60 -0.79
CA LEU A 537 -6.80 -14.80 -1.43
C LEU A 537 -8.01 -15.39 -0.68
N TYR A 538 -8.04 -15.27 0.64
CA TYR A 538 -9.08 -15.91 1.46
C TYR A 538 -10.14 -14.96 1.98
N PHE A 539 -9.79 -13.71 2.34
CA PHE A 539 -10.68 -12.83 3.09
C PHE A 539 -11.10 -11.57 2.32
N LEU A 540 -10.16 -10.90 1.64
CA LEU A 540 -10.37 -9.57 1.06
C LEU A 540 -9.91 -9.53 -0.42
N PRO A 541 -10.76 -9.87 -1.39
CA PRO A 541 -10.36 -10.04 -2.79
C PRO A 541 -9.81 -8.76 -3.45
N TYR A 542 -10.31 -7.59 -3.04
CA TYR A 542 -9.89 -6.29 -3.56
C TYR A 542 -8.74 -5.64 -2.77
N TYR A 543 -8.17 -6.36 -1.79
CA TYR A 543 -7.00 -5.91 -1.03
C TYR A 543 -5.79 -5.69 -1.95
N ARG A 544 -5.22 -4.48 -1.92
CA ARG A 544 -4.07 -4.08 -2.75
C ARG A 544 -2.84 -3.96 -1.87
N PHE A 545 -1.71 -4.50 -2.33
CA PHE A 545 -0.42 -4.39 -1.65
C PHE A 545 0.73 -4.53 -2.66
N GLU A 546 1.92 -4.05 -2.27
CA GLU A 546 3.14 -4.21 -3.06
C GLU A 546 3.68 -5.63 -2.90
N ALA A 547 3.37 -6.50 -3.86
CA ALA A 547 3.86 -7.88 -3.85
C ALA A 547 5.33 -7.94 -4.27
N SER A 548 6.20 -8.39 -3.38
CA SER A 548 7.61 -8.66 -3.70
C SER A 548 7.79 -9.93 -4.53
N SER A 549 6.82 -10.84 -4.47
CA SER A 549 6.82 -12.12 -5.16
C SER A 549 5.40 -12.70 -5.29
N PRO A 550 5.14 -13.59 -6.26
CA PRO A 550 3.86 -14.30 -6.38
C PRO A 550 3.54 -15.10 -5.11
N PRO A 551 2.27 -15.52 -4.90
CA PRO A 551 1.88 -16.27 -3.71
C PRO A 551 2.76 -17.52 -3.57
N PRO A 552 3.47 -17.69 -2.44
CA PRO A 552 4.48 -18.73 -2.30
C PRO A 552 3.90 -20.11 -1.96
N PHE A 553 2.57 -20.24 -1.88
CA PHE A 553 1.85 -21.49 -1.67
C PHE A 553 1.02 -21.83 -2.91
N GLN A 554 1.01 -23.11 -3.28
CA GLN A 554 0.10 -23.65 -4.30
C GLN A 554 -1.35 -23.54 -3.78
N LYS A 555 -2.33 -23.29 -4.67
CA LYS A 555 -3.76 -23.21 -4.30
C LYS A 555 -4.12 -24.40 -3.38
N LYS A 556 -4.34 -24.13 -2.09
CA LYS A 556 -4.79 -25.15 -1.14
C LYS A 556 -6.25 -25.49 -1.44
N GLU A 557 -6.71 -26.64 -0.96
CA GLU A 557 -8.10 -27.11 -1.05
C GLU A 557 -9.10 -26.18 -0.34
N VAL A 558 -8.62 -25.27 0.51
CA VAL A 558 -9.45 -24.28 1.20
C VAL A 558 -9.98 -23.27 0.17
N THR A 559 -11.30 -23.19 0.07
CA THR A 559 -12.03 -22.19 -0.73
C THR A 559 -11.82 -20.79 -0.14
N ALA A 560 -12.12 -19.75 -0.92
CA ALA A 560 -12.13 -18.40 -0.38
C ALA A 560 -13.45 -18.14 0.38
N LEU A 561 -13.45 -17.23 1.35
CA LEU A 561 -14.63 -16.91 2.15
C LEU A 561 -15.67 -16.10 1.34
N TYR A 562 -15.20 -15.19 0.49
CA TYR A 562 -16.04 -14.22 -0.21
C TYR A 562 -17.11 -14.82 -1.15
N PRO A 563 -16.89 -15.91 -1.91
CA PRO A 563 -17.94 -16.54 -2.70
C PRO A 563 -19.02 -17.19 -1.82
N GLU A 564 -18.63 -17.81 -0.71
CA GLU A 564 -19.59 -18.44 0.21
C GLU A 564 -20.47 -17.41 0.91
N ILE A 565 -19.93 -16.26 1.30
CA ILE A 565 -20.74 -15.15 1.83
C ILE A 565 -21.79 -14.72 0.82
N ARG A 566 -21.41 -14.59 -0.46
CA ARG A 566 -22.33 -14.19 -1.54
C ARG A 566 -23.41 -15.25 -1.78
N HIS A 567 -23.06 -16.53 -1.76
CA HIS A 567 -24.03 -17.64 -1.83
C HIS A 567 -24.99 -17.63 -0.64
N LEU A 568 -24.46 -17.46 0.58
CA LEU A 568 -25.25 -17.37 1.80
C LEU A 568 -26.22 -16.19 1.75
N ARG A 569 -25.77 -15.00 1.32
CA ARG A 569 -26.63 -13.83 1.11
C ARG A 569 -27.74 -14.14 0.10
N LYS A 570 -27.40 -14.74 -1.05
CA LYS A 570 -28.36 -15.13 -2.09
C LYS A 570 -29.46 -16.03 -1.53
N TYR A 571 -29.08 -17.11 -0.84
CA TYR A 571 -30.04 -18.07 -0.29
C TYR A 571 -30.89 -17.47 0.83
N LEU A 572 -30.27 -16.81 1.82
CA LEU A 572 -31.01 -16.20 2.92
C LEU A 572 -31.95 -15.08 2.47
N THR A 573 -31.58 -14.29 1.47
CA THR A 573 -32.46 -13.25 0.89
C THR A 573 -33.72 -13.86 0.29
N ALA A 574 -33.56 -14.99 -0.41
CA ALA A 574 -34.67 -15.66 -1.06
C ALA A 574 -35.60 -16.37 -0.06
N VAL A 575 -35.05 -16.98 0.99
CA VAL A 575 -35.84 -17.51 2.11
C VAL A 575 -36.56 -16.38 2.86
N ALA A 576 -35.90 -15.26 3.11
CA ALA A 576 -36.51 -14.09 3.77
C ALA A 576 -37.68 -13.53 2.93
N ALA A 577 -37.55 -13.47 1.61
CA ALA A 577 -38.65 -13.08 0.72
C ALA A 577 -39.83 -14.05 0.81
N GLY A 578 -39.57 -15.36 0.86
CA GLY A 578 -40.61 -16.39 1.07
C GLY A 578 -41.32 -16.25 2.42
N ILE A 579 -40.60 -15.92 3.48
CA ILE A 579 -41.17 -15.64 4.81
C ILE A 579 -42.04 -14.37 4.76
N GLU A 580 -41.57 -13.27 4.17
CA GLU A 580 -42.34 -12.03 4.05
C GLU A 580 -43.64 -12.21 3.26
N GLN A 581 -43.62 -13.03 2.20
CA GLN A 581 -44.83 -13.41 1.47
C GLN A 581 -45.77 -14.24 2.36
N GLY A 582 -45.24 -15.20 3.11
CA GLY A 582 -46.00 -15.98 4.08
C GLY A 582 -46.70 -15.11 5.13
N ILE A 583 -46.01 -14.09 5.67
CA ILE A 583 -46.57 -13.11 6.62
C ILE A 583 -47.73 -12.31 6.00
N LYS A 584 -47.61 -11.95 4.71
CA LYS A 584 -48.66 -11.20 3.98
C LYS A 584 -49.90 -12.03 3.70
N VAL A 585 -49.73 -13.35 3.49
CA VAL A 585 -50.82 -14.27 3.15
C VAL A 585 -51.58 -14.78 4.39
N GLY A 586 -50.90 -14.94 5.53
CA GLY A 586 -51.54 -15.38 6.78
C GLY A 586 -50.67 -15.13 8.01
N SER A 587 -51.30 -15.13 9.19
CA SER A 587 -50.60 -14.87 10.45
C SER A 587 -49.80 -16.10 10.93
N PRO A 588 -48.76 -15.95 11.78
CA PRO A 588 -48.00 -17.07 12.38
C PRO A 588 -48.85 -18.13 13.10
N LYS A 589 -50.11 -17.80 13.42
CA LYS A 589 -51.09 -18.68 14.08
C LYS A 589 -51.76 -19.68 13.13
N GLU A 590 -51.68 -19.46 11.81
CA GLU A 590 -52.35 -20.27 10.78
C GLU A 590 -51.40 -21.32 10.15
N ASN A 591 -50.16 -21.40 10.64
CA ASN A 591 -49.10 -22.28 10.13
C ASN A 591 -48.93 -22.20 8.60
N THR A 592 -48.97 -20.97 8.07
CA THR A 592 -48.85 -20.69 6.65
C THR A 592 -47.51 -21.19 6.12
N ARG A 593 -47.56 -21.93 5.01
CA ARG A 593 -46.35 -22.41 4.31
C ARG A 593 -45.59 -21.21 3.74
N CYS A 594 -44.28 -21.19 3.95
CA CYS A 594 -43.37 -20.21 3.37
C CYS A 594 -42.43 -20.93 2.39
N ASP A 595 -42.08 -20.26 1.29
CA ASP A 595 -41.10 -20.80 0.36
C ASP A 595 -39.69 -20.74 0.96
N GLY A 596 -38.87 -21.76 0.68
CA GLY A 596 -37.50 -21.87 1.20
C GLY A 596 -37.35 -22.37 2.64
N ILE A 597 -38.44 -22.44 3.43
CA ILE A 597 -38.39 -22.92 4.82
C ILE A 597 -39.65 -23.71 5.22
N GLY A 598 -39.45 -24.89 5.78
CA GLY A 598 -40.52 -25.79 6.23
C GLY A 598 -41.06 -25.50 7.63
N ASN A 599 -40.26 -24.89 8.51
CA ASN A 599 -40.63 -24.62 9.91
C ASN A 599 -40.36 -23.16 10.37
N PRO A 600 -40.85 -22.13 9.66
CA PRO A 600 -40.54 -20.73 9.96
C PRO A 600 -41.07 -20.23 11.32
N TRP A 601 -42.19 -20.78 11.78
CA TRP A 601 -42.90 -20.31 12.98
C TRP A 601 -42.54 -21.07 14.25
N GLU A 602 -41.76 -22.15 14.12
CA GLU A 602 -41.24 -22.89 15.27
C GLU A 602 -40.17 -22.07 15.99
N PRO A 603 -40.01 -22.25 17.31
CA PRO A 603 -38.94 -21.62 18.04
C PRO A 603 -37.58 -22.12 17.56
N TYR A 604 -36.63 -21.19 17.38
CA TYR A 604 -35.27 -21.57 17.05
C TYR A 604 -34.63 -22.34 18.21
N ILE A 605 -33.70 -23.23 17.88
CA ILE A 605 -33.04 -24.09 18.86
C ILE A 605 -31.52 -23.88 18.75
N PHE A 606 -30.90 -23.56 19.88
CA PHE A 606 -29.45 -23.63 20.04
C PHE A 606 -29.13 -24.78 20.99
N GLN A 607 -28.44 -25.82 20.52
CA GLN A 607 -28.07 -26.98 21.37
C GLN A 607 -27.23 -26.55 22.58
N VAL A 608 -26.32 -25.61 22.35
CA VAL A 608 -25.49 -25.00 23.39
C VAL A 608 -25.76 -23.50 23.35
N PRO A 609 -26.25 -22.88 24.44
CA PRO A 609 -26.45 -21.45 24.50
C PRO A 609 -25.12 -20.72 24.31
N ASN A 610 -25.03 -19.92 23.25
CA ASN A 610 -23.87 -19.12 22.94
C ASN A 610 -24.14 -17.64 23.30
N PRO A 611 -23.09 -16.79 23.29
CA PRO A 611 -23.22 -15.39 23.67
C PRO A 611 -24.22 -14.60 22.81
N VAL A 612 -24.30 -14.91 21.51
CA VAL A 612 -25.23 -14.26 20.58
C VAL A 612 -26.67 -14.74 20.82
N SER A 613 -26.88 -16.03 21.06
CA SER A 613 -28.20 -16.63 21.31
C SER A 613 -28.81 -16.07 22.60
N LYS A 614 -28.01 -15.91 23.67
CA LYS A 614 -28.48 -15.28 24.93
C LYS A 614 -28.95 -13.84 24.72
N ARG A 615 -28.27 -13.09 23.85
CA ARG A 615 -28.67 -11.72 23.51
C ARG A 615 -29.93 -11.70 22.65
N LEU A 616 -30.03 -12.60 21.66
CA LEU A 616 -31.25 -12.80 20.87
C LEU A 616 -32.45 -13.16 21.75
N ASP A 617 -32.28 -14.08 22.69
CA ASP A 617 -33.34 -14.51 23.61
C ASP A 617 -33.86 -13.34 24.43
N SER A 618 -32.96 -12.45 24.87
CA SER A 618 -33.28 -11.25 25.63
C SER A 618 -33.99 -10.19 24.79
N LEU A 619 -33.62 -10.03 23.51
CA LEU A 619 -34.23 -9.05 22.59
C LEU A 619 -35.60 -9.50 22.06
N LEU A 620 -35.74 -10.77 21.74
CA LEU A 620 -36.94 -11.31 21.08
C LEU A 620 -38.01 -11.75 22.07
N GLY A 621 -37.64 -12.08 23.32
CA GLY A 621 -38.56 -12.50 24.36
C GLY A 621 -39.46 -13.66 23.91
N LYS A 622 -40.76 -13.39 23.70
CA LYS A 622 -41.73 -14.41 23.26
C LYS A 622 -41.78 -14.66 21.75
N LYS A 623 -41.03 -13.88 20.95
CA LYS A 623 -41.02 -13.95 19.47
C LYS A 623 -39.81 -14.72 18.91
N GLN A 624 -39.29 -15.67 19.67
CA GLN A 624 -38.17 -16.51 19.24
C GLN A 624 -38.67 -17.49 18.18
N THR A 625 -38.46 -17.19 16.89
CA THR A 625 -38.88 -18.07 15.77
C THR A 625 -37.75 -18.25 14.77
N ASN A 626 -37.76 -19.36 14.01
CA ASN A 626 -36.80 -19.59 12.93
C ASN A 626 -36.81 -18.45 11.89
N ALA A 627 -37.98 -17.87 11.62
CA ALA A 627 -38.10 -16.68 10.79
C ALA A 627 -37.29 -15.50 11.34
N SER A 628 -37.38 -15.22 12.64
CA SER A 628 -36.57 -14.16 13.26
C SER A 628 -35.08 -14.46 13.14
N LEU A 629 -34.65 -15.70 13.42
CA LEU A 629 -33.24 -16.09 13.31
C LEU A 629 -32.70 -15.88 11.88
N ILE A 630 -33.49 -16.17 10.86
CA ILE A 630 -33.11 -15.91 9.45
C ILE A 630 -32.91 -14.42 9.19
N PHE A 631 -33.81 -13.55 9.65
CA PHE A 631 -33.66 -12.11 9.44
C PHE A 631 -32.40 -11.55 10.13
N TYR A 632 -32.11 -11.98 11.37
CA TYR A 632 -30.87 -11.57 12.06
C TYR A 632 -29.63 -12.13 11.35
N THR A 633 -29.66 -13.37 10.87
CA THR A 633 -28.54 -13.96 10.13
C THR A 633 -28.32 -13.25 8.80
N LEU A 634 -29.40 -12.93 8.08
CA LEU A 634 -29.33 -12.18 6.83
C LEU A 634 -28.76 -10.77 7.06
N ALA A 635 -29.19 -10.07 8.11
CA ALA A 635 -28.68 -8.75 8.46
C ALA A 635 -27.14 -8.74 8.61
N VAL A 636 -26.58 -9.68 9.39
CA VAL A 636 -25.12 -9.83 9.55
C VAL A 636 -24.45 -10.20 8.23
N THR A 637 -25.07 -11.11 7.45
CA THR A 637 -24.53 -11.55 6.16
C THR A 637 -24.48 -10.41 5.15
N VAL A 638 -25.48 -9.53 5.11
CA VAL A 638 -25.51 -8.35 4.21
C VAL A 638 -24.37 -7.39 4.53
N VAL A 639 -24.13 -7.11 5.81
CA VAL A 639 -23.01 -6.24 6.23
C VAL A 639 -21.67 -6.86 5.84
N LEU A 640 -21.47 -8.15 6.11
CA LEU A 640 -20.24 -8.86 5.76
C LEU A 640 -20.02 -8.97 4.25
N ASP A 641 -21.08 -9.23 3.48
CA ASP A 641 -21.03 -9.25 2.01
C ASP A 641 -20.67 -7.88 1.46
N ASN A 642 -21.32 -6.80 1.91
CA ASN A 642 -20.97 -5.46 1.49
C ASN A 642 -19.50 -5.13 1.83
N LEU A 643 -19.06 -5.49 3.03
CA LEU A 643 -17.68 -5.24 3.49
C LEU A 643 -16.64 -5.90 2.57
N VAL A 644 -16.86 -7.16 2.18
CA VAL A 644 -15.86 -8.00 1.50
C VAL A 644 -16.00 -7.97 -0.03
N ASN A 645 -17.23 -8.03 -0.53
CA ASN A 645 -17.56 -8.30 -1.92
C ASN A 645 -17.88 -7.04 -2.76
N ASP A 646 -18.00 -5.87 -2.14
CA ASP A 646 -18.10 -4.58 -2.85
C ASP A 646 -16.73 -3.88 -2.88
N GLU A 647 -16.21 -3.60 -4.08
CA GLU A 647 -14.95 -2.84 -4.25
C GLU A 647 -15.07 -1.40 -3.72
N ARG A 648 -16.29 -0.85 -3.65
CA ARG A 648 -16.57 0.51 -3.15
C ARG A 648 -16.76 0.58 -1.64
N SER A 649 -16.71 -0.56 -0.95
CA SER A 649 -16.78 -0.65 0.50
C SER A 649 -15.70 0.19 1.19
N TRP A 650 -16.00 0.66 2.41
CA TRP A 650 -15.02 1.34 3.25
C TRP A 650 -13.78 0.49 3.54
N ALA A 651 -13.89 -0.85 3.47
CA ALA A 651 -12.75 -1.76 3.61
C ALA A 651 -11.63 -1.52 2.59
N TYR A 652 -11.94 -0.95 1.42
CA TYR A 652 -10.98 -0.76 0.33
C TYR A 652 -10.68 0.71 0.03
N ASN A 653 -11.34 1.64 0.71
CA ASN A 653 -11.16 3.09 0.57
C ASN A 653 -10.10 3.67 1.53
N VAL A 654 -9.22 2.82 2.05
CA VAL A 654 -8.21 3.20 3.06
C VAL A 654 -6.90 3.57 2.36
N ASP A 655 -6.33 4.71 2.75
CA ASP A 655 -4.94 5.03 2.42
C ASP A 655 -4.03 3.99 3.08
N TRP A 656 -3.31 3.21 2.28
CA TRP A 656 -2.46 2.06 2.69
C TRP A 656 -1.25 2.45 3.58
N THR A 657 -1.25 3.64 4.16
CA THR A 657 -0.29 4.13 5.16
C THR A 657 -0.59 3.63 6.57
N ALA A 658 -1.72 2.94 6.79
CA ALA A 658 -2.07 2.35 8.07
C ALA A 658 -1.11 1.21 8.47
N SER A 659 -0.85 1.10 9.77
CA SER A 659 -0.02 0.06 10.36
C SER A 659 -0.53 -1.35 10.03
N PHE A 660 0.37 -2.25 9.63
CA PHE A 660 0.03 -3.64 9.27
C PHE A 660 -0.35 -4.52 10.47
N PHE A 661 0.19 -4.18 11.64
CA PHE A 661 -0.06 -4.85 12.91
C PHE A 661 -0.34 -3.79 13.98
N ARG A 662 -1.02 -4.19 15.06
CA ARG A 662 -1.27 -3.32 16.20
C ARG A 662 0.07 -2.91 16.83
N SER A 663 0.31 -1.61 16.86
CA SER A 663 1.57 -1.05 17.30
C SER A 663 1.36 0.15 18.21
N VAL A 664 2.40 0.49 18.99
CA VAL A 664 2.36 1.66 19.87
C VAL A 664 2.09 2.91 19.00
N ASN A 665 1.05 3.68 19.37
CA ASN A 665 0.60 4.86 18.63
C ASN A 665 0.25 4.62 17.15
N ASN A 666 -0.04 3.37 16.74
CA ASN A 666 -0.25 2.99 15.34
C ASN A 666 0.91 3.40 14.40
N ALA A 667 2.15 3.43 14.92
CA ALA A 667 3.34 3.82 14.16
C ALA A 667 3.93 2.71 13.26
N GLY A 668 3.54 1.45 13.47
CA GLY A 668 3.95 0.31 12.65
C GLY A 668 5.36 -0.22 12.94
N VAL A 669 5.93 0.18 14.07
CA VAL A 669 7.33 -0.13 14.43
C VAL A 669 7.43 -1.19 15.53
N THR A 670 6.69 -1.01 16.63
CA THR A 670 6.77 -1.88 17.81
C THR A 670 5.40 -2.52 18.05
N PRO A 671 5.28 -3.86 17.98
CA PRO A 671 4.01 -4.55 18.14
C PRO A 671 3.52 -4.49 19.58
N VAL A 672 2.19 -4.57 19.74
CA VAL A 672 1.51 -4.56 21.03
C VAL A 672 0.78 -5.89 21.22
N PHE A 673 1.16 -6.66 22.24
CA PHE A 673 0.62 -8.00 22.52
C PHE A 673 -0.51 -7.99 23.58
N GLY A 674 -0.95 -6.82 24.03
CA GLY A 674 -1.92 -6.65 25.12
C GLY A 674 -2.69 -5.34 25.01
N ILE A 675 -3.94 -5.33 25.45
CA ILE A 675 -4.79 -4.14 25.57
C ILE A 675 -5.33 -4.11 27.00
N ASP A 676 -5.20 -2.97 27.67
CA ASP A 676 -5.61 -2.79 29.06
C ASP A 676 -7.12 -2.47 29.22
N GLU A 677 -7.79 -2.13 28.11
CA GLU A 677 -9.21 -1.82 28.08
C GLU A 677 -10.05 -3.09 28.20
N LYS A 678 -10.61 -3.32 29.39
CA LYS A 678 -11.66 -4.31 29.62
C LYS A 678 -13.03 -3.66 29.52
N VAL A 679 -13.84 -4.14 28.59
CA VAL A 679 -15.21 -3.65 28.37
C VAL A 679 -16.19 -4.65 28.97
N ASP A 680 -16.97 -4.23 29.97
CA ASP A 680 -18.06 -5.04 30.51
C ASP A 680 -19.26 -5.03 29.53
N THR A 681 -19.21 -5.94 28.57
CA THR A 681 -20.22 -6.00 27.49
C THR A 681 -21.61 -6.40 28.00
N GLU A 682 -21.70 -7.18 29.08
CA GLU A 682 -22.99 -7.57 29.67
C GLU A 682 -23.67 -6.39 30.35
N ALA A 683 -22.92 -5.56 31.09
CA ALA A 683 -23.46 -4.37 31.71
C ALA A 683 -23.98 -3.38 30.67
N ILE A 684 -23.24 -3.17 29.57
CA ILE A 684 -23.65 -2.30 28.46
C ILE A 684 -24.93 -2.82 27.82
N PHE A 685 -25.03 -4.12 27.56
CA PHE A 685 -26.23 -4.73 26.98
C PHE A 685 -27.45 -4.65 27.92
N LYS A 686 -27.28 -4.90 29.21
CA LYS A 686 -28.38 -4.75 30.20
C LYS A 686 -28.84 -3.30 30.31
N GLN A 687 -27.93 -2.33 30.19
CA GLN A 687 -28.29 -0.90 30.18
C GLN A 687 -29.10 -0.52 28.93
N SER A 688 -28.72 -1.01 27.75
CA SER A 688 -29.45 -0.70 26.52
C SER A 688 -30.86 -1.29 26.52
N LEU A 689 -31.06 -2.49 27.08
CA LEU A 689 -32.39 -3.08 27.25
C LEU A 689 -33.29 -2.21 28.14
N LYS A 690 -32.77 -1.70 29.27
CA LYS A 690 -33.52 -0.79 30.15
C LYS A 690 -33.91 0.52 29.46
N GLN A 691 -32.97 1.12 28.72
CA GLN A 691 -33.25 2.36 27.97
C GLN A 691 -34.34 2.16 26.91
N LYS A 692 -34.44 0.95 26.35
CA LYS A 692 -35.45 0.58 25.35
C LYS A 692 -36.82 0.25 25.95
N GLU A 693 -36.88 -0.06 27.26
CA GLU A 693 -38.12 -0.26 28.00
C GLU A 693 -38.69 1.06 28.56
N GLU A 694 -37.84 2.08 28.75
CA GLU A 694 -38.20 3.40 29.29
C GLU A 694 -38.55 4.46 28.22
N GLY A 695 -38.16 4.25 26.97
CA GLY A 695 -38.49 5.10 25.81
C GLY A 695 -39.55 4.47 24.92
#